data_AF-A0A9X3XEQ9-F1
#
_entry.id   AF-A0A9X3XEQ9-F1
#
_cell.length_a   1.000
_cell.length_b   1.000
_cell.length_c   1.000
_cell.angle_alpha   90.00
_cell.angle_beta   90.00
_cell.angle_gamma   90.00
#
_symmetry.space_group_name_H-M   'P 1'
#
loop_
_entity.id
_entity.type
_entity.pdbx_description
1 polymer ?
#
loop_
_entity_poly.entity_id
_entity_poly.type
_entity_poly.pdbx_seq_one_letter_code
_entity_poly.pdbx_strand_id
1 'polypeptide(L)'
;MDASSFRDAVFQVHNHGRQRGHYFLASEDERLSDRHIQVNGQRLLSFGSCSYLGLEFDPRLIEGGVEAYRRFGSQTSYSRGYLSCPLYHELEEELFPQIFGVPRVLVLPSTSIAHHVVLPALLTEKDAVVFDHQVHKSVDDAITLQCARSNATKVIVKHGELDRALDVLRKLSVKHQSVWFACDGVYSMYGDYLPESFLQAVLDVAPNVRLYVDDAHGMSWAGENGRGHFLSRFPLDERMVVVTSLAKAFATGGGVVVVKDPQLLEMARLVGGPFSFSGPLRPGDLGASVASARIHLSPELGQRQAVLCSRIEQANTLCDRLGIPLVIRNEAPIFFVALGRVEAVYQMAERLRDDGFHVNVSGFPAVPSSRGGLRVAINANHEEREVDALFSAIAGHLEPVLESVGVTRAEVDEQFQGVLPPFMRFAKNVMSGMYRVPERKTAAHDTGSVETFDSIDQITPELWDSLVGGLSYIDARTMRAVERVFHQGNDRPEHRWSFRYVVVRDASGAPLAAAPFTTCLMKDDTFMSAEVSVALEAERAKTPYLFTSRAVVMGTLASEGEHMFLRPGADRRKGLVKLVEAGVAEMKAQGSSTLVIRDVSDDPEIAQALTGQGFVPVPLVESYMVELDWRGEESFIASLPTASRRKHVRAIHERSWLFDVEIWDSKTDVSDDDLRRMHALYLNIAKKNLRINIFPLPVELLRAQIKSGSWEVLVLRRKGESAPVAWGACRHVGEDHRWLYSGVDYEGFNTEEVSPYRQLIWQVVRRAGQLGCKRLHLGMGTGREKTRFGATAHPTFAFVRADDAYQATQLQEYVTRLAIRRNRADS
;
A
#
# COMPACT_ATOMS: atom_id res chain seq x y z
N MET A 1 -2.26 6.52 3.19
CA MET A 1 -2.60 7.34 1.99
C MET A 1 -4.07 7.71 2.08
N ASP A 2 -4.45 8.95 1.73
CA ASP A 2 -5.87 9.26 1.51
C ASP A 2 -6.37 8.66 0.17
N ALA A 3 -7.68 8.69 -0.07
CA ALA A 3 -8.26 8.04 -1.24
C ALA A 3 -7.73 8.60 -2.58
N SER A 4 -7.46 9.90 -2.64
CA SER A 4 -6.82 10.56 -3.79
C SER A 4 -5.40 10.05 -4.02
N SER A 5 -4.58 10.01 -2.97
CA SER A 5 -3.20 9.55 -3.05
C SER A 5 -3.12 8.06 -3.41
N PHE A 6 -4.02 7.23 -2.88
CA PHE A 6 -4.11 5.82 -3.25
C PHE A 6 -4.50 5.64 -4.72
N ARG A 7 -5.48 6.40 -5.23
CA ARG A 7 -5.84 6.39 -6.65
C ARG A 7 -4.65 6.75 -7.52
N ASP A 8 -3.93 7.83 -7.17
CA ASP A 8 -2.81 8.33 -7.98
C ASP A 8 -1.64 7.33 -7.96
N ALA A 9 -1.36 6.72 -6.81
CA ALA A 9 -0.42 5.61 -6.66
C ALA A 9 -0.76 4.40 -7.54
N VAL A 10 -2.01 3.91 -7.47
CA VAL A 10 -2.49 2.79 -8.29
C VAL A 10 -2.41 3.14 -9.77
N PHE A 11 -2.82 4.36 -10.14
CA PHE A 11 -2.75 4.86 -11.51
C PHE A 11 -1.32 4.84 -12.03
N GLN A 12 -0.35 5.36 -11.28
CA GLN A 12 1.05 5.38 -11.73
C GLN A 12 1.63 3.98 -11.91
N VAL A 13 1.42 3.07 -10.94
CA VAL A 13 1.93 1.69 -11.02
C VAL A 13 1.28 0.94 -12.19
N HIS A 14 -0.05 0.99 -12.33
CA HIS A 14 -0.76 0.29 -13.40
C HIS A 14 -0.51 0.90 -14.76
N ASN A 15 -0.41 2.23 -14.85
CA ASN A 15 -0.11 2.89 -16.11
C ASN A 15 1.32 2.57 -16.58
N HIS A 16 2.28 2.44 -15.66
CA HIS A 16 3.62 1.98 -16.01
C HIS A 16 3.61 0.55 -16.57
N GLY A 17 2.95 -0.40 -15.90
CA GLY A 17 2.79 -1.75 -16.43
C GLY A 17 1.99 -1.81 -17.75
N ARG A 18 0.98 -0.95 -17.91
CA ARG A 18 0.21 -0.81 -19.17
C ARG A 18 1.08 -0.31 -20.31
N GLN A 19 1.93 0.70 -20.09
CA GLN A 19 2.86 1.22 -21.11
C GLN A 19 3.85 0.15 -21.58
N ARG A 20 4.16 -0.83 -20.72
CA ARG A 20 5.01 -1.99 -21.06
C ARG A 20 4.23 -3.20 -21.62
N GLY A 21 2.90 -3.09 -21.72
CA GLY A 21 2.05 -4.16 -22.24
C GLY A 21 1.87 -5.34 -21.28
N HIS A 22 1.69 -5.07 -19.99
CA HIS A 22 1.43 -6.09 -18.96
C HIS A 22 0.06 -6.00 -18.30
N TYR A 23 -0.66 -4.88 -18.47
CA TYR A 23 -2.01 -4.68 -17.94
C TYR A 23 -2.98 -4.24 -19.04
N PHE A 24 -4.25 -4.60 -18.86
CA PHE A 24 -5.35 -4.29 -19.79
C PHE A 24 -5.08 -4.76 -21.22
N LEU A 25 -4.49 -5.95 -21.35
CA LEU A 25 -4.27 -6.61 -22.63
C LEU A 25 -5.61 -7.01 -23.25
N ALA A 26 -5.71 -6.87 -24.57
CA ALA A 26 -6.82 -7.37 -25.37
C ALA A 26 -6.32 -8.55 -26.20
N SER A 27 -7.11 -9.62 -26.24
CA SER A 27 -6.89 -10.70 -27.21
C SER A 27 -7.30 -10.22 -28.60
N GLU A 28 -6.50 -10.59 -29.59
CA GLU A 28 -6.72 -10.30 -31.02
C GLU A 28 -7.33 -11.49 -31.78
N ASP A 29 -7.71 -12.55 -31.07
CA ASP A 29 -8.20 -13.78 -31.66
C ASP A 29 -9.61 -13.59 -32.25
N GLU A 30 -9.81 -13.96 -33.53
CA GLU A 30 -11.16 -14.11 -34.10
C GLU A 30 -11.94 -15.27 -33.47
N ARG A 31 -11.20 -16.29 -33.03
CA ARG A 31 -11.69 -17.46 -32.29
C ARG A 31 -10.67 -17.82 -31.22
N LEU A 32 -11.08 -17.76 -29.97
CA LEU A 32 -10.24 -18.21 -28.86
C LEU A 32 -10.00 -19.72 -28.95
N SER A 33 -8.83 -20.15 -28.47
CA SER A 33 -8.48 -21.55 -28.30
C SER A 33 -8.30 -21.87 -26.82
N ASP A 34 -8.28 -23.16 -26.49
CA ASP A 34 -8.17 -23.67 -25.13
C ASP A 34 -6.82 -23.39 -24.45
N ARG A 35 -5.75 -23.24 -25.23
CA ARG A 35 -4.38 -23.05 -24.71
C ARG A 35 -3.67 -21.81 -25.22
N HIS A 36 -4.03 -21.30 -26.39
CA HIS A 36 -3.33 -20.18 -27.02
C HIS A 36 -4.20 -18.93 -27.05
N ILE A 37 -3.53 -17.79 -26.91
CA ILE A 37 -4.11 -16.46 -27.07
C ILE A 37 -3.22 -15.63 -28.00
N GLN A 38 -3.79 -14.69 -28.72
CA GLN A 38 -3.06 -13.71 -29.51
C GLN A 38 -3.03 -12.36 -28.81
N VAL A 39 -1.83 -11.84 -28.53
CA VAL A 39 -1.61 -10.54 -27.90
C VAL A 39 -0.51 -9.80 -28.67
N ASN A 40 -0.76 -8.55 -29.06
CA ASN A 40 0.19 -7.70 -29.78
C ASN A 40 0.78 -8.37 -31.04
N GLY A 41 -0.07 -9.04 -31.83
CA GLY A 41 0.32 -9.76 -33.04
C GLY A 41 1.07 -11.09 -32.79
N GLN A 42 1.27 -11.51 -31.53
CA GLN A 42 1.96 -12.74 -31.18
C GLN A 42 0.99 -13.79 -30.65
N ARG A 43 1.06 -15.01 -31.19
CA ARG A 43 0.34 -16.16 -30.66
C ARG A 43 1.16 -16.78 -29.52
N LEU A 44 0.59 -16.77 -28.31
CA LEU A 44 1.24 -17.17 -27.08
C LEU A 44 0.51 -18.34 -26.43
N LEU A 45 1.26 -19.26 -25.83
CA LEU A 45 0.74 -20.30 -24.97
C LEU A 45 0.41 -19.73 -23.58
N SER A 46 -0.86 -19.78 -23.18
CA SER A 46 -1.37 -19.10 -21.99
C SER A 46 -1.31 -19.98 -20.75
N PHE A 47 -0.67 -19.45 -19.71
CA PHE A 47 -0.72 -19.93 -18.33
C PHE A 47 -1.35 -18.87 -17.42
N GLY A 48 -2.28 -18.08 -17.97
CA GLY A 48 -3.00 -17.04 -17.23
C GLY A 48 -4.45 -17.38 -16.87
N SER A 49 -5.02 -18.43 -17.48
CA SER A 49 -6.45 -18.77 -17.33
C SER A 49 -6.74 -19.48 -16.00
N CYS A 50 -7.85 -19.10 -15.35
CA CYS A 50 -8.37 -19.80 -14.17
C CYS A 50 -9.31 -20.97 -14.52
N SER A 51 -9.42 -21.36 -15.80
CA SER A 51 -10.17 -22.54 -16.19
C SER A 51 -9.34 -23.81 -15.98
N TYR A 52 -9.22 -24.24 -14.73
CA TYR A 52 -8.30 -25.32 -14.37
C TYR A 52 -8.63 -26.68 -15.03
N LEU A 53 -9.90 -26.94 -15.36
CA LEU A 53 -10.30 -28.16 -16.08
C LEU A 53 -10.46 -27.97 -17.59
N GLY A 54 -10.29 -26.74 -18.10
CA GLY A 54 -10.34 -26.45 -19.53
C GLY A 54 -11.67 -26.76 -20.20
N LEU A 55 -12.80 -26.56 -19.50
CA LEU A 55 -14.13 -26.95 -19.94
C LEU A 55 -14.83 -25.89 -20.82
N GLU A 56 -14.30 -24.67 -20.94
CA GLU A 56 -14.96 -23.52 -21.60
C GLU A 56 -15.21 -23.74 -23.09
N PHE A 57 -14.48 -24.66 -23.73
CA PHE A 57 -14.65 -25.05 -25.13
C PHE A 57 -15.28 -26.45 -25.29
N ASP A 58 -15.75 -27.09 -24.20
CA ASP A 58 -16.42 -28.38 -24.30
C ASP A 58 -17.74 -28.24 -25.09
N PRO A 59 -17.93 -29.02 -26.17
CA PRO A 59 -19.08 -28.86 -27.05
C PRO A 59 -20.42 -29.07 -26.33
N ARG A 60 -20.45 -29.86 -25.24
CA ARG A 60 -21.68 -30.08 -24.47
C ARG A 60 -22.13 -28.82 -23.74
N LEU A 61 -21.18 -28.02 -23.24
CA LEU A 61 -21.47 -26.73 -22.58
C LEU A 61 -21.99 -25.72 -23.60
N ILE A 62 -21.33 -25.64 -24.76
CA ILE A 62 -21.73 -24.75 -25.86
C ILE A 62 -23.15 -25.09 -26.33
N GLU A 63 -23.42 -26.36 -26.63
CA GLU A 63 -24.76 -26.81 -27.05
C GLU A 63 -25.81 -26.61 -25.95
N GLY A 64 -25.45 -26.83 -24.68
CA GLY A 64 -26.33 -26.52 -23.55
C GLY A 64 -26.75 -25.05 -23.51
N GLY A 65 -25.81 -24.14 -23.75
CA GLY A 65 -26.08 -22.70 -23.83
C GLY A 65 -26.91 -22.31 -25.06
N VAL A 66 -26.59 -22.87 -26.23
CA VAL A 66 -27.35 -22.65 -27.48
C VAL A 66 -28.81 -23.11 -27.31
N GLU A 67 -29.02 -24.28 -26.72
CA GLU A 67 -30.37 -24.81 -26.50
C GLU A 67 -31.15 -23.96 -25.49
N ALA A 68 -30.51 -23.48 -24.43
CA ALA A 68 -31.15 -22.57 -23.49
C ALA A 68 -31.56 -21.25 -24.16
N TYR A 69 -30.74 -20.70 -25.07
CA TYR A 69 -31.12 -19.53 -25.85
C TYR A 69 -32.31 -19.79 -26.78
N ARG A 70 -32.37 -20.96 -27.43
CA ARG A 70 -33.51 -21.35 -28.27
C ARG A 70 -34.81 -21.47 -27.46
N ARG A 71 -34.74 -22.01 -26.25
CA ARG A 71 -35.92 -22.26 -25.38
C ARG A 71 -36.39 -21.04 -24.61
N PHE A 72 -35.47 -20.23 -24.11
CA PHE A 72 -35.77 -19.17 -23.13
C PHE A 72 -35.39 -17.77 -23.61
N GLY A 73 -34.92 -17.64 -24.86
CA GLY A 73 -34.46 -16.38 -25.45
C GLY A 73 -33.08 -15.96 -24.93
N SER A 74 -32.58 -14.83 -25.43
CA SER A 74 -31.25 -14.31 -25.07
C SER A 74 -31.15 -13.85 -23.61
N GLN A 75 -32.27 -13.45 -23.01
CA GLN A 75 -32.34 -13.01 -21.62
C GLN A 75 -33.73 -13.26 -21.03
N THR A 76 -33.79 -13.74 -19.79
CA THR A 76 -35.01 -13.70 -18.98
C THR A 76 -35.11 -12.34 -18.31
N SER A 77 -35.81 -11.39 -18.95
CA SER A 77 -35.90 -9.98 -18.52
C SER A 77 -36.80 -9.74 -17.31
N TYR A 78 -36.66 -10.56 -16.28
CA TYR A 78 -37.33 -10.43 -15.00
C TYR A 78 -36.29 -10.45 -13.87
N SER A 79 -36.53 -9.66 -12.83
CA SER A 79 -35.82 -9.86 -11.57
C SER A 79 -36.23 -11.20 -10.97
N ARG A 80 -35.26 -11.91 -10.38
CA ARG A 80 -35.51 -13.18 -9.67
C ARG A 80 -36.38 -13.02 -8.43
N GLY A 81 -36.55 -11.79 -7.93
CA GLY A 81 -37.55 -11.48 -6.89
C GLY A 81 -38.99 -11.64 -7.38
N TYR A 82 -39.24 -11.64 -8.69
CA TYR A 82 -40.56 -11.86 -9.29
C TYR A 82 -40.66 -13.20 -10.00
N LEU A 83 -39.70 -13.49 -10.91
CA LEU A 83 -39.73 -14.68 -11.75
C LEU A 83 -38.30 -15.11 -12.11
N SER A 84 -38.02 -16.40 -12.02
CA SER A 84 -36.73 -16.98 -12.40
C SER A 84 -36.88 -17.89 -13.63
N CYS A 85 -35.83 -17.95 -14.46
CA CYS A 85 -35.71 -18.97 -15.50
C CYS A 85 -35.81 -20.38 -14.89
N PRO A 86 -36.53 -21.34 -15.51
CA PRO A 86 -36.67 -22.70 -14.98
C PRO A 86 -35.34 -23.43 -14.74
N LEU A 87 -34.28 -23.09 -15.48
CA LEU A 87 -32.96 -23.71 -15.32
C LEU A 87 -32.32 -23.41 -13.95
N TYR A 88 -32.75 -22.35 -13.25
CA TYR A 88 -32.33 -22.15 -11.86
C TYR A 88 -32.83 -23.26 -10.95
N HIS A 89 -34.05 -23.76 -11.16
CA HIS A 89 -34.62 -24.85 -10.36
C HIS A 89 -33.83 -26.14 -10.56
N GLU A 90 -33.56 -26.50 -11.83
CA GLU A 90 -32.74 -27.67 -12.17
C GLU A 90 -31.34 -27.60 -11.53
N LEU A 91 -30.73 -26.41 -11.47
CA LEU A 91 -29.44 -26.22 -10.79
C LEU A 91 -29.55 -26.26 -9.26
N GLU A 92 -30.45 -25.46 -8.67
CA GLU A 92 -30.53 -25.22 -7.23
C GLU A 92 -31.11 -26.41 -6.43
N GLU A 93 -32.02 -27.18 -7.03
CA GLU A 93 -32.81 -28.22 -6.36
C GLU A 93 -32.46 -29.64 -6.82
N GLU A 94 -31.84 -29.82 -8.00
CA GLU A 94 -31.54 -31.14 -8.54
C GLU A 94 -30.04 -31.41 -8.65
N LEU A 95 -29.31 -30.62 -9.45
CA LEU A 95 -27.93 -30.94 -9.83
C LEU A 95 -26.89 -30.56 -8.76
N PHE A 96 -26.90 -29.31 -8.29
CA PHE A 96 -25.93 -28.88 -7.28
C PHE A 96 -26.11 -29.57 -5.92
N PRO A 97 -27.33 -29.87 -5.43
CA PRO A 97 -27.53 -30.72 -4.26
C PRO A 97 -26.75 -32.03 -4.29
N GLN A 98 -26.71 -32.71 -5.45
CA GLN A 98 -25.95 -33.94 -5.65
C GLN A 98 -24.43 -33.72 -5.64
N ILE A 99 -23.96 -32.56 -6.14
CA ILE A 99 -22.53 -32.21 -6.14
C ILE A 99 -22.06 -31.90 -4.71
N PHE A 100 -22.77 -31.04 -4.00
CA PHE A 100 -22.34 -30.53 -2.70
C PHE A 100 -22.80 -31.37 -1.50
N GLY A 101 -23.74 -32.31 -1.70
CA GLY A 101 -24.29 -33.13 -0.62
C GLY A 101 -25.17 -32.34 0.35
N VAL A 102 -25.89 -31.34 -0.15
CA VAL A 102 -26.80 -30.47 0.63
C VAL A 102 -28.20 -30.52 0.04
N PRO A 103 -29.26 -30.25 0.82
CA PRO A 103 -30.62 -30.26 0.29
C PRO A 103 -30.87 -29.22 -0.81
N ARG A 104 -30.21 -28.06 -0.76
CA ARG A 104 -30.40 -26.96 -1.71
C ARG A 104 -29.19 -26.01 -1.72
N VAL A 105 -28.98 -25.32 -2.84
CA VAL A 105 -28.03 -24.19 -2.96
C VAL A 105 -28.70 -22.93 -3.50
N LEU A 106 -28.00 -21.80 -3.46
CA LEU A 106 -28.42 -20.56 -4.12
C LEU A 106 -27.43 -20.16 -5.21
N VAL A 107 -27.88 -20.10 -6.47
CA VAL A 107 -27.04 -19.70 -7.61
C VAL A 107 -27.21 -18.21 -7.87
N LEU A 108 -26.11 -17.48 -8.08
CA LEU A 108 -26.10 -16.02 -8.24
C LEU A 108 -25.25 -15.60 -9.45
N PRO A 109 -25.45 -14.39 -10.01
CA PRO A 109 -24.77 -13.97 -11.25
C PRO A 109 -23.24 -13.89 -11.18
N SER A 110 -22.67 -13.77 -9.98
CA SER A 110 -21.23 -13.86 -9.74
C SER A 110 -20.96 -14.16 -8.26
N THR A 111 -19.75 -14.62 -7.95
CA THR A 111 -19.27 -14.78 -6.55
C THR A 111 -19.31 -13.44 -5.79
N SER A 112 -18.94 -12.33 -6.44
CA SER A 112 -19.01 -11.00 -5.82
C SER A 112 -20.43 -10.60 -5.44
N ILE A 113 -21.41 -10.85 -6.32
CA ILE A 113 -22.83 -10.64 -5.98
C ILE A 113 -23.27 -11.62 -4.88
N ALA A 114 -22.76 -12.85 -4.88
CA ALA A 114 -23.08 -13.83 -3.85
C ALA A 114 -22.75 -13.35 -2.44
N HIS A 115 -21.58 -12.74 -2.23
CA HIS A 115 -21.25 -12.16 -0.93
C HIS A 115 -22.24 -11.05 -0.52
N HIS A 116 -22.58 -10.15 -1.43
CA HIS A 116 -23.53 -9.07 -1.15
C HIS A 116 -24.97 -9.53 -0.91
N VAL A 117 -25.36 -10.71 -1.41
CA VAL A 117 -26.68 -11.30 -1.15
C VAL A 117 -26.70 -12.00 0.21
N VAL A 118 -25.66 -12.75 0.55
CA VAL A 118 -25.69 -13.59 1.76
C VAL A 118 -25.36 -12.81 3.04
N LEU A 119 -24.38 -11.90 3.02
CA LEU A 119 -23.92 -11.19 4.22
C LEU A 119 -25.02 -10.39 4.96
N PRO A 120 -26.00 -9.76 4.27
CA PRO A 120 -27.15 -9.14 4.94
C PRO A 120 -27.99 -10.08 5.79
N ALA A 121 -28.04 -11.38 5.48
CA ALA A 121 -28.72 -12.38 6.28
C ALA A 121 -27.89 -12.84 7.50
N LEU A 122 -26.58 -12.52 7.53
CA LEU A 122 -25.65 -13.00 8.55
C LEU A 122 -25.25 -11.94 9.59
N LEU A 123 -25.28 -10.65 9.22
CA LEU A 123 -24.65 -9.58 9.99
C LEU A 123 -25.64 -8.45 10.36
N THR A 124 -25.91 -8.35 11.65
CA THR A 124 -26.66 -7.27 12.31
C THR A 124 -25.75 -6.43 13.21
N GLU A 125 -26.29 -5.39 13.86
CA GLU A 125 -25.57 -4.56 14.83
C GLU A 125 -25.06 -5.34 16.06
N LYS A 126 -25.57 -6.56 16.27
CA LYS A 126 -25.21 -7.43 17.40
C LYS A 126 -24.10 -8.42 17.08
N ASP A 127 -23.62 -8.43 15.83
CA ASP A 127 -22.67 -9.41 15.33
C ASP A 127 -21.29 -8.80 15.09
N ALA A 128 -20.31 -9.69 14.97
CA ALA A 128 -18.96 -9.33 14.58
C ALA A 128 -18.46 -10.22 13.43
N VAL A 129 -17.53 -9.69 12.65
CA VAL A 129 -16.79 -10.42 11.63
C VAL A 129 -15.30 -10.13 11.77
N VAL A 130 -14.54 -11.21 11.84
CA VAL A 130 -13.08 -11.25 11.80
C VAL A 130 -12.69 -11.85 10.47
N PHE A 131 -11.75 -11.26 9.74
CA PHE A 131 -11.35 -11.83 8.45
C PHE A 131 -9.87 -11.64 8.17
N ASP A 132 -9.32 -12.59 7.41
CA ASP A 132 -7.93 -12.56 6.97
C ASP A 132 -7.70 -11.38 6.02
N HIS A 133 -6.63 -10.61 6.21
CA HIS A 133 -6.32 -9.49 5.31
C HIS A 133 -6.03 -9.89 3.86
N GLN A 134 -5.76 -11.17 3.57
CA GLN A 134 -5.55 -11.68 2.21
C GLN A 134 -6.82 -12.22 1.54
N VAL A 135 -7.99 -12.19 2.19
CA VAL A 135 -9.23 -12.62 1.52
C VAL A 135 -9.43 -11.87 0.22
N HIS A 136 -10.12 -12.51 -0.73
CA HIS A 136 -10.39 -11.87 -2.01
C HIS A 136 -11.08 -10.51 -1.82
N LYS A 137 -10.72 -9.53 -2.65
CA LYS A 137 -11.18 -8.14 -2.52
C LYS A 137 -12.72 -8.02 -2.48
N SER A 138 -13.44 -8.90 -3.19
CA SER A 138 -14.90 -8.93 -3.15
C SER A 138 -15.50 -9.36 -1.82
N VAL A 139 -14.82 -10.21 -1.05
CA VAL A 139 -15.22 -10.59 0.31
C VAL A 139 -15.06 -9.37 1.22
N ASP A 140 -13.90 -8.74 1.21
CA ASP A 140 -13.62 -7.52 1.96
C ASP A 140 -14.61 -6.39 1.61
N ASP A 141 -14.85 -6.11 0.32
CA ASP A 141 -15.79 -5.07 -0.10
C ASP A 141 -17.22 -5.36 0.38
N ALA A 142 -17.66 -6.61 0.30
CA ALA A 142 -19.00 -6.99 0.72
C ALA A 142 -19.16 -6.94 2.25
N ILE A 143 -18.16 -7.41 3.01
CA ILE A 143 -18.11 -7.28 4.47
C ILE A 143 -18.09 -5.81 4.88
N THR A 144 -17.21 -5.01 4.27
CA THR A 144 -17.05 -3.59 4.56
C THR A 144 -18.34 -2.83 4.33
N LEU A 145 -18.99 -3.04 3.18
CA LEU A 145 -20.26 -2.42 2.87
C LEU A 145 -21.38 -2.87 3.83
N GLN A 146 -21.42 -4.16 4.18
CA GLN A 146 -22.43 -4.67 5.08
C GLN A 146 -22.26 -4.12 6.50
N CYS A 147 -21.05 -4.15 7.06
CA CYS A 147 -20.77 -3.58 8.37
C CYS A 147 -21.04 -2.06 8.41
N ALA A 148 -20.79 -1.35 7.31
CA ALA A 148 -21.15 0.07 7.17
C ALA A 148 -22.67 0.32 7.23
N ARG A 149 -23.49 -0.65 6.82
CA ARG A 149 -24.95 -0.58 6.86
C ARG A 149 -25.49 -1.04 8.21
N SER A 150 -25.14 -2.26 8.63
CA SER A 150 -25.65 -2.90 9.85
C SER A 150 -25.01 -2.42 11.14
N ASN A 151 -23.88 -1.70 11.07
CA ASN A 151 -23.10 -1.32 12.25
C ASN A 151 -22.49 -2.52 13.00
N ALA A 152 -22.36 -3.68 12.35
CA ALA A 152 -21.65 -4.85 12.86
C ALA A 152 -20.17 -4.54 13.14
N THR A 153 -19.59 -5.19 14.15
CA THR A 153 -18.17 -5.06 14.47
C THR A 153 -17.33 -5.75 13.40
N LYS A 154 -16.30 -5.07 12.89
CA LYS A 154 -15.39 -5.61 11.88
C LYS A 154 -13.94 -5.56 12.38
N VAL A 155 -13.19 -6.65 12.22
CA VAL A 155 -11.76 -6.74 12.58
C VAL A 155 -10.97 -7.50 11.52
N ILE A 156 -9.95 -6.87 10.94
CA ILE A 156 -8.97 -7.58 10.09
C ILE A 156 -7.89 -8.22 10.97
N VAL A 157 -7.48 -9.44 10.63
CA VAL A 157 -6.29 -10.12 11.18
C VAL A 157 -5.27 -10.38 10.09
N LYS A 158 -3.99 -10.30 10.44
CA LYS A 158 -2.91 -10.54 9.49
C LYS A 158 -2.83 -12.03 9.13
N HIS A 159 -2.61 -12.31 7.86
CA HIS A 159 -2.49 -13.66 7.35
C HIS A 159 -1.33 -14.37 8.03
N GLY A 160 -1.55 -15.62 8.44
CA GLY A 160 -0.56 -16.40 9.17
C GLY A 160 -0.44 -16.10 10.67
N GLU A 161 -1.02 -15.01 11.20
CA GLU A 161 -1.11 -14.76 12.64
C GLU A 161 -2.31 -15.48 13.27
N LEU A 162 -2.31 -16.82 13.16
CA LEU A 162 -3.43 -17.67 13.55
C LEU A 162 -3.81 -17.54 15.03
N ASP A 163 -2.82 -17.49 15.93
CA ASP A 163 -3.07 -17.34 17.38
C ASP A 163 -3.76 -16.02 17.71
N ARG A 164 -3.35 -14.94 17.03
CA ARG A 164 -3.99 -13.63 17.16
C ARG A 164 -5.43 -13.67 16.69
N ALA A 165 -5.72 -14.38 15.60
CA ALA A 165 -7.08 -14.56 15.12
C ALA A 165 -7.95 -15.25 16.17
N LEU A 166 -7.47 -16.34 16.78
CA LEU A 166 -8.18 -17.03 17.87
C LEU A 166 -8.42 -16.12 19.08
N ASP A 167 -7.42 -15.32 19.48
CA ASP A 167 -7.56 -14.39 20.60
C ASP A 167 -8.59 -13.28 20.35
N VAL A 168 -8.64 -12.76 19.12
CA VAL A 168 -9.65 -11.78 18.72
C VAL A 168 -11.03 -12.42 18.74
N LEU A 169 -11.18 -13.63 18.18
CA LEU A 169 -12.44 -14.36 18.19
C LEU A 169 -12.95 -14.62 19.62
N ARG A 170 -12.09 -15.07 20.53
CA ARG A 170 -12.43 -15.26 21.96
C ARG A 170 -12.92 -13.98 22.63
N LYS A 171 -12.30 -12.84 22.34
CA LYS A 171 -12.69 -11.54 22.91
C LYS A 171 -14.03 -11.06 22.38
N LEU A 172 -14.31 -11.32 21.10
CA LEU A 172 -15.55 -10.90 20.45
C LEU A 172 -16.72 -11.82 20.77
N SER A 173 -16.49 -13.13 20.95
CA SER A 173 -17.54 -14.12 21.20
C SER A 173 -18.29 -13.88 22.50
N VAL A 174 -17.65 -13.27 23.49
CA VAL A 174 -18.28 -12.87 24.77
C VAL A 174 -19.19 -11.65 24.61
N LYS A 175 -19.02 -10.84 23.57
CA LYS A 175 -19.66 -9.53 23.40
C LYS A 175 -20.76 -9.49 22.33
N HIS A 176 -20.78 -10.47 21.42
CA HIS A 176 -21.62 -10.45 20.22
C HIS A 176 -22.47 -11.71 20.13
N GLN A 177 -23.62 -11.61 19.47
CA GLN A 177 -24.53 -12.73 19.26
C GLN A 177 -23.94 -13.77 18.30
N SER A 178 -23.31 -13.32 17.22
CA SER A 178 -22.56 -14.16 16.29
C SER A 178 -21.20 -13.54 15.99
N VAL A 179 -20.18 -14.39 15.86
CA VAL A 179 -18.86 -13.97 15.40
C VAL A 179 -18.44 -14.82 14.21
N TRP A 180 -18.33 -14.19 13.05
CA TRP A 180 -17.92 -14.85 11.81
C TRP A 180 -16.41 -14.72 11.62
N PHE A 181 -15.74 -15.82 11.30
CA PHE A 181 -14.39 -15.78 10.75
C PHE A 181 -14.47 -16.00 9.24
N ALA A 182 -14.06 -15.00 8.45
CA ALA A 182 -14.06 -15.08 7.00
C ALA A 182 -12.66 -15.33 6.42
N CYS A 183 -12.56 -16.29 5.51
CA CYS A 183 -11.32 -16.69 4.84
C CYS A 183 -11.58 -17.20 3.41
N ASP A 184 -10.53 -17.28 2.59
CA ASP A 184 -10.59 -18.00 1.32
C ASP A 184 -10.32 -19.49 1.58
N GLY A 185 -11.01 -20.38 0.85
CA GLY A 185 -10.75 -21.81 0.84
C GLY A 185 -9.45 -22.16 0.11
N VAL A 186 -9.13 -21.38 -0.94
CA VAL A 186 -7.83 -21.32 -1.62
C VAL A 186 -7.56 -19.86 -1.97
N TYR A 187 -6.52 -19.29 -1.39
CA TYR A 187 -6.16 -17.88 -1.61
C TYR A 187 -5.68 -17.67 -3.04
N SER A 188 -6.25 -16.64 -3.70
CA SER A 188 -6.12 -16.45 -5.14
C SER A 188 -4.69 -16.16 -5.63
N MET A 189 -3.83 -15.57 -4.79
CA MET A 189 -2.48 -15.12 -5.17
C MET A 189 -1.45 -16.23 -5.05
N TYR A 190 -1.23 -16.75 -3.84
CA TYR A 190 -0.15 -17.70 -3.58
C TYR A 190 -0.58 -19.17 -3.70
N GLY A 191 -1.87 -19.46 -3.86
CA GLY A 191 -2.38 -20.83 -3.96
C GLY A 191 -2.42 -21.58 -2.62
N ASP A 192 -2.22 -20.86 -1.51
CA ASP A 192 -2.25 -21.40 -0.15
C ASP A 192 -3.67 -21.44 0.44
N TYR A 193 -3.79 -21.98 1.66
CA TYR A 193 -5.05 -22.17 2.37
C TYR A 193 -4.81 -22.34 3.88
N LEU A 194 -5.86 -22.16 4.69
CA LEU A 194 -5.76 -22.37 6.13
C LEU A 194 -5.83 -23.86 6.51
N PRO A 195 -5.12 -24.32 7.55
CA PRO A 195 -5.10 -25.72 7.91
C PRO A 195 -6.42 -26.12 8.59
N GLU A 196 -6.86 -27.36 8.35
CA GLU A 196 -8.08 -27.91 8.95
C GLU A 196 -8.10 -27.81 10.48
N SER A 197 -6.94 -28.03 11.12
CA SER A 197 -6.79 -27.91 12.57
C SER A 197 -7.08 -26.49 13.09
N PHE A 198 -6.74 -25.47 12.32
CA PHE A 198 -7.06 -24.08 12.67
C PHE A 198 -8.54 -23.78 12.44
N LEU A 199 -9.13 -24.25 11.35
CA LEU A 199 -10.56 -24.08 11.08
C LEU A 199 -11.41 -24.73 12.17
N GLN A 200 -11.00 -25.92 12.63
CA GLN A 200 -11.61 -26.57 13.79
C GLN A 200 -11.40 -25.74 15.07
N ALA A 201 -10.18 -25.26 15.33
CA ALA A 201 -9.89 -24.42 16.48
C ALA A 201 -10.73 -23.12 16.51
N VAL A 202 -11.05 -22.55 15.34
CA VAL A 202 -11.97 -21.40 15.21
C VAL A 202 -13.38 -21.78 15.68
N LEU A 203 -13.92 -22.90 15.22
CA LEU A 203 -15.25 -23.37 15.64
C LEU A 203 -15.31 -23.80 17.11
N ASP A 204 -14.17 -24.22 17.67
CA ASP A 204 -14.04 -24.62 19.07
C ASP A 204 -13.95 -23.41 20.03
N VAL A 205 -13.76 -22.19 19.52
CA VAL A 205 -13.67 -20.97 20.35
C VAL A 205 -14.94 -20.78 21.19
N ALA A 206 -16.12 -20.88 20.58
CA ALA A 206 -17.42 -20.81 21.26
C ALA A 206 -18.57 -21.24 20.33
N PRO A 207 -19.74 -21.63 20.86
CA PRO A 207 -20.89 -22.06 20.05
C PRO A 207 -21.42 -21.02 19.06
N ASN A 208 -21.21 -19.73 19.34
CA ASN A 208 -21.63 -18.62 18.49
C ASN A 208 -20.58 -18.19 17.44
N VAL A 209 -19.42 -18.88 17.39
CA VAL A 209 -18.39 -18.64 16.37
C VAL A 209 -18.70 -19.47 15.12
N ARG A 210 -18.56 -18.85 13.95
CA ARG A 210 -18.99 -19.36 12.65
C ARG A 210 -17.92 -19.13 11.58
N LEU A 211 -17.98 -19.86 10.48
CA LEU A 211 -17.07 -19.72 9.34
C LEU A 211 -17.79 -19.19 8.10
N TYR A 212 -17.16 -18.25 7.42
CA TYR A 212 -17.57 -17.76 6.11
C TYR A 212 -16.43 -17.98 5.12
N VAL A 213 -16.63 -18.84 4.13
CA VAL A 213 -15.54 -19.32 3.27
C VAL A 213 -15.80 -18.97 1.82
N ASP A 214 -14.85 -18.31 1.17
CA ASP A 214 -14.82 -18.16 -0.29
C ASP A 214 -13.94 -19.26 -0.92
N ASP A 215 -14.56 -20.33 -1.40
CA ASP A 215 -13.89 -21.42 -2.12
C ASP A 215 -13.99 -21.27 -3.64
N ALA A 216 -14.01 -20.03 -4.15
CA ALA A 216 -14.10 -19.77 -5.58
C ALA A 216 -12.95 -20.38 -6.39
N HIS A 217 -11.75 -20.48 -5.80
CA HIS A 217 -10.60 -21.11 -6.43
C HIS A 217 -10.54 -22.63 -6.21
N GLY A 218 -11.37 -23.22 -5.36
CA GLY A 218 -11.38 -24.66 -5.06
C GLY A 218 -12.34 -25.49 -5.92
N MET A 219 -13.40 -24.87 -6.49
CA MET A 219 -14.44 -25.56 -7.25
C MET A 219 -13.91 -26.42 -8.41
N SER A 220 -14.60 -27.52 -8.69
CA SER A 220 -14.42 -28.43 -9.83
C SER A 220 -13.16 -29.29 -9.80
N TRP A 221 -11.98 -28.71 -9.55
CA TRP A 221 -10.72 -29.46 -9.65
C TRP A 221 -10.41 -30.32 -8.42
N ALA A 222 -11.07 -30.05 -7.29
CA ALA A 222 -10.88 -30.78 -6.04
C ALA A 222 -12.20 -31.32 -5.47
N GLY A 223 -12.08 -32.44 -4.76
CA GLY A 223 -13.20 -33.11 -4.10
C GLY A 223 -14.03 -34.00 -5.03
N GLU A 224 -14.79 -34.90 -4.41
CA GLU A 224 -15.80 -35.71 -5.09
C GLU A 224 -16.81 -34.82 -5.80
N ASN A 225 -17.16 -35.17 -7.05
CA ASN A 225 -18.00 -34.38 -7.96
C ASN A 225 -17.51 -32.93 -8.15
N GLY A 226 -16.25 -32.63 -7.79
CA GLY A 226 -15.68 -31.30 -7.91
C GLY A 226 -16.30 -30.29 -6.95
N ARG A 227 -16.78 -30.75 -5.78
CA ARG A 227 -17.49 -29.92 -4.80
C ARG A 227 -16.65 -28.81 -4.14
N GLY A 228 -15.35 -28.75 -4.41
CA GLY A 228 -14.46 -27.72 -3.89
C GLY A 228 -13.31 -28.27 -3.04
N HIS A 229 -12.20 -27.54 -3.03
CA HIS A 229 -11.03 -27.87 -2.22
C HIS A 229 -11.36 -27.82 -0.73
N PHE A 230 -12.07 -26.77 -0.28
CA PHE A 230 -12.44 -26.62 1.12
C PHE A 230 -13.31 -27.79 1.61
N LEU A 231 -14.41 -28.10 0.90
CA LEU A 231 -15.34 -29.16 1.29
C LEU A 231 -14.78 -30.57 1.08
N SER A 232 -13.68 -30.74 0.34
CA SER A 232 -12.97 -32.03 0.26
C SER A 232 -12.19 -32.37 1.54
N ARG A 233 -11.88 -31.35 2.35
CA ARG A 233 -11.00 -31.42 3.51
C ARG A 233 -11.71 -31.14 4.83
N PHE A 234 -12.63 -30.19 4.82
CA PHE A 234 -13.39 -29.80 6.00
C PHE A 234 -14.88 -30.12 5.80
N PRO A 235 -15.50 -30.94 6.67
CA PRO A 235 -16.90 -31.29 6.54
C PRO A 235 -17.79 -30.07 6.79
N LEU A 236 -18.91 -29.98 6.07
CA LEU A 236 -19.86 -28.89 6.21
C LEU A 236 -20.60 -28.96 7.57
N ASP A 237 -20.47 -27.90 8.36
CA ASP A 237 -21.15 -27.68 9.65
C ASP A 237 -22.30 -26.65 9.48
N GLU A 238 -23.28 -26.66 10.38
CA GLU A 238 -24.41 -25.70 10.38
C GLU A 238 -23.95 -24.26 10.62
N ARG A 239 -22.78 -24.07 11.22
CA ARG A 239 -22.13 -22.79 11.49
C ARG A 239 -21.30 -22.27 10.31
N MET A 240 -21.51 -22.80 9.10
CA MET A 240 -20.73 -22.45 7.91
C MET A 240 -21.58 -21.89 6.79
N VAL A 241 -20.98 -20.95 6.07
CA VAL A 241 -21.41 -20.53 4.73
C VAL A 241 -20.23 -20.68 3.80
N VAL A 242 -20.38 -21.47 2.74
CA VAL A 242 -19.37 -21.62 1.70
C VAL A 242 -19.89 -20.98 0.43
N VAL A 243 -19.13 -20.05 -0.14
CA VAL A 243 -19.42 -19.42 -1.42
C VAL A 243 -18.39 -19.91 -2.42
N THR A 244 -18.82 -20.32 -3.61
CA THR A 244 -17.92 -20.78 -4.66
C THR A 244 -18.25 -20.16 -6.02
N SER A 245 -17.43 -20.42 -7.04
CA SER A 245 -17.50 -19.78 -8.36
C SER A 245 -17.74 -20.77 -9.48
N LEU A 246 -18.64 -20.41 -10.39
CA LEU A 246 -18.86 -21.14 -11.65
C LEU A 246 -18.00 -20.58 -12.79
N ALA A 247 -17.36 -19.42 -12.60
CA ALA A 247 -16.62 -18.69 -13.62
C ALA A 247 -15.13 -19.02 -13.72
N LYS A 248 -14.70 -20.15 -13.13
CA LYS A 248 -13.32 -20.64 -13.15
C LYS A 248 -13.29 -22.04 -13.74
N ALA A 249 -12.90 -23.06 -12.97
CA ALA A 249 -12.77 -24.43 -13.46
C ALA A 249 -14.11 -25.07 -13.89
N PHE A 250 -15.25 -24.57 -13.40
CA PHE A 250 -16.58 -25.00 -13.85
C PHE A 250 -16.95 -24.46 -15.25
N ALA A 251 -16.22 -23.41 -15.69
CA ALA A 251 -16.23 -22.84 -17.03
C ALA A 251 -17.56 -22.26 -17.55
N THR A 252 -18.35 -21.66 -16.66
CA THR A 252 -19.58 -20.93 -17.04
C THR A 252 -19.60 -19.53 -16.40
N GLY A 253 -20.76 -19.01 -16.04
CA GLY A 253 -20.91 -17.75 -15.29
C GLY A 253 -21.68 -17.99 -13.99
N GLY A 254 -21.27 -17.34 -12.91
CA GLY A 254 -22.02 -17.34 -11.66
C GLY A 254 -21.20 -17.60 -10.39
N GLY A 255 -21.89 -17.56 -9.26
CA GLY A 255 -21.43 -18.04 -7.96
C GLY A 255 -22.51 -18.87 -7.27
N VAL A 256 -22.11 -19.72 -6.34
CA VAL A 256 -23.04 -20.61 -5.61
C VAL A 256 -22.82 -20.45 -4.12
N VAL A 257 -23.90 -20.28 -3.36
CA VAL A 257 -23.90 -20.30 -1.90
C VAL A 257 -24.34 -21.68 -1.44
N VAL A 258 -23.47 -22.34 -0.68
CA VAL A 258 -23.64 -23.68 -0.13
C VAL A 258 -23.72 -23.56 1.39
N VAL A 259 -24.82 -24.08 1.95
CA VAL A 259 -25.09 -24.08 3.39
C VAL A 259 -25.76 -25.39 3.76
N LYS A 260 -25.66 -25.77 5.02
CA LYS A 260 -26.33 -26.98 5.52
C LYS A 260 -27.82 -26.76 5.76
N ASP A 261 -28.21 -25.57 6.22
CA ASP A 261 -29.59 -25.18 6.48
C ASP A 261 -30.15 -24.26 5.37
N PRO A 262 -31.09 -24.73 4.52
CA PRO A 262 -31.73 -23.93 3.48
C PRO A 262 -32.49 -22.70 3.96
N GLN A 263 -32.89 -22.62 5.24
CA GLN A 263 -33.60 -21.44 5.76
C GLN A 263 -32.76 -20.17 5.60
N LEU A 264 -31.43 -20.30 5.72
CA LEU A 264 -30.52 -19.19 5.49
C LEU A 264 -30.55 -18.71 4.03
N LEU A 265 -30.71 -19.61 3.06
CA LEU A 265 -30.84 -19.23 1.65
C LEU A 265 -32.13 -18.44 1.41
N GLU A 266 -33.24 -18.86 2.02
CA GLU A 266 -34.50 -18.11 1.93
C GLU A 266 -34.39 -16.71 2.54
N MET A 267 -33.76 -16.60 3.71
CA MET A 267 -33.47 -15.28 4.30
C MET A 267 -32.62 -14.43 3.36
N ALA A 268 -31.53 -14.98 2.82
CA ALA A 268 -30.64 -14.27 1.90
C ALA A 268 -31.37 -13.78 0.64
N ARG A 269 -32.33 -14.54 0.10
CA ARG A 269 -33.16 -14.11 -1.04
C ARG A 269 -34.05 -12.91 -0.69
N LEU A 270 -34.56 -12.84 0.54
CA LEU A 270 -35.46 -11.80 1.00
C LEU A 270 -34.74 -10.50 1.36
N VAL A 271 -33.62 -10.59 2.08
CA VAL A 271 -32.91 -9.40 2.60
C VAL A 271 -31.69 -9.00 1.79
N GLY A 272 -31.14 -9.92 1.00
CA GLY A 272 -29.99 -9.69 0.13
C GLY A 272 -30.38 -8.92 -1.12
N GLY A 273 -30.42 -7.59 -1.02
CA GLY A 273 -30.89 -6.68 -2.08
C GLY A 273 -30.50 -7.06 -3.52
N PRO A 274 -29.22 -7.39 -3.84
CA PRO A 274 -28.84 -7.77 -5.19
C PRO A 274 -29.56 -9.00 -5.76
N PHE A 275 -30.13 -9.89 -4.95
CA PHE A 275 -30.98 -10.98 -5.44
C PHE A 275 -32.18 -10.45 -6.25
N SER A 276 -32.82 -9.39 -5.72
CA SER A 276 -34.00 -8.77 -6.32
C SER A 276 -33.67 -7.60 -7.25
N PHE A 277 -32.53 -6.93 -7.05
CA PHE A 277 -32.19 -5.67 -7.74
C PHE A 277 -30.96 -5.78 -8.67
N SER A 278 -30.51 -6.99 -8.99
CA SER A 278 -29.48 -7.23 -10.03
C SER A 278 -30.04 -8.09 -11.18
N GLY A 279 -29.35 -8.05 -12.33
CA GLY A 279 -29.72 -8.88 -13.47
C GLY A 279 -29.40 -10.36 -13.24
N PRO A 280 -30.29 -11.31 -13.60
CA PRO A 280 -30.01 -12.74 -13.50
C PRO A 280 -28.90 -13.20 -14.46
N LEU A 281 -28.41 -14.42 -14.25
CA LEU A 281 -27.61 -15.13 -15.26
C LEU A 281 -28.43 -15.26 -16.54
N ARG A 282 -27.74 -15.18 -17.68
CA ARG A 282 -28.38 -15.33 -18.98
C ARG A 282 -28.75 -16.80 -19.19
N PRO A 283 -29.83 -17.10 -19.94
CA PRO A 283 -30.20 -18.48 -20.23
C PRO A 283 -29.06 -19.33 -20.79
N GLY A 284 -28.22 -18.78 -21.68
CA GLY A 284 -27.04 -19.48 -22.19
C GLY A 284 -26.07 -19.92 -21.08
N ASP A 285 -25.79 -19.06 -20.11
CA ASP A 285 -24.91 -19.37 -18.97
C ASP A 285 -25.53 -20.48 -18.10
N LEU A 286 -26.85 -20.43 -17.89
CA LEU A 286 -27.59 -21.45 -17.13
C LEU A 286 -27.59 -22.81 -17.85
N GLY A 287 -27.83 -22.82 -19.16
CA GLY A 287 -27.81 -24.04 -19.98
C GLY A 287 -26.43 -24.70 -20.01
N ALA A 288 -25.38 -23.90 -20.19
CA ALA A 288 -24.01 -24.37 -20.06
C ALA A 288 -23.72 -24.90 -18.65
N SER A 289 -24.25 -24.26 -17.61
CA SER A 289 -24.07 -24.70 -16.22
C SER A 289 -24.74 -26.04 -15.93
N VAL A 290 -25.92 -26.28 -16.49
CA VAL A 290 -26.59 -27.59 -16.42
C VAL A 290 -25.74 -28.67 -17.08
N ALA A 291 -25.20 -28.39 -18.28
CA ALA A 291 -24.31 -29.33 -18.97
C ALA A 291 -23.02 -29.61 -18.18
N SER A 292 -22.38 -28.57 -17.63
CA SER A 292 -21.19 -28.71 -16.79
C SER A 292 -21.46 -29.50 -15.51
N ALA A 293 -22.59 -29.24 -14.83
CA ALA A 293 -22.98 -30.00 -13.65
C ALA A 293 -23.20 -31.50 -13.95
N ARG A 294 -23.74 -31.84 -15.12
CA ARG A 294 -23.85 -33.24 -15.56
C ARG A 294 -22.50 -33.90 -15.81
N ILE A 295 -21.50 -33.17 -16.30
CA ILE A 295 -20.11 -33.67 -16.39
C ILE A 295 -19.56 -33.92 -14.98
N HIS A 296 -19.82 -33.01 -14.04
CA HIS A 296 -19.35 -33.15 -12.65
C HIS A 296 -19.92 -34.37 -11.94
N LEU A 297 -21.15 -34.76 -12.27
CA LEU A 297 -21.81 -35.97 -11.76
C LEU A 297 -21.46 -37.24 -12.56
N SER A 298 -20.55 -37.15 -13.53
CA SER A 298 -20.12 -38.28 -14.35
C SER A 298 -18.73 -38.80 -13.92
N PRO A 299 -18.39 -40.06 -14.24
CA PRO A 299 -17.05 -40.60 -13.98
C PRO A 299 -15.92 -39.86 -14.72
N GLU A 300 -16.23 -39.09 -15.77
CA GLU A 300 -15.25 -38.33 -16.55
C GLU A 300 -14.54 -37.26 -15.71
N LEU A 301 -15.22 -36.66 -14.73
CA LEU A 301 -14.64 -35.60 -13.91
C LEU A 301 -13.35 -36.07 -13.21
N GLY A 302 -13.39 -37.26 -12.61
CA GLY A 302 -12.24 -37.83 -11.91
C GLY A 302 -11.01 -38.01 -12.81
N GLN A 303 -11.23 -38.33 -14.10
CA GLN A 303 -10.13 -38.43 -15.08
C GLN A 303 -9.50 -37.06 -15.35
N ARG A 304 -10.33 -36.02 -15.52
CA ARG A 304 -9.85 -34.63 -15.73
C ARG A 304 -9.11 -34.10 -14.50
N GLN A 305 -9.64 -34.36 -13.30
CA GLN A 305 -8.98 -34.02 -12.04
C GLN A 305 -7.62 -34.73 -11.91
N ALA A 306 -7.54 -36.01 -12.27
CA ALA A 306 -6.29 -36.77 -12.23
C ALA A 306 -5.23 -36.21 -13.21
N VAL A 307 -5.63 -35.83 -14.42
CA VAL A 307 -4.72 -35.18 -15.39
C VAL A 307 -4.18 -33.87 -14.82
N LEU A 308 -5.05 -33.00 -14.30
CA LEU A 308 -4.61 -31.74 -13.69
C LEU A 308 -3.67 -31.97 -12.50
N CYS A 309 -4.00 -32.92 -11.61
CA CYS A 309 -3.16 -33.29 -10.48
C CYS A 309 -1.76 -33.72 -10.93
N SER A 310 -1.67 -34.52 -12.01
CA SER A 310 -0.39 -34.89 -12.61
C SER A 310 0.40 -33.67 -13.14
N ARG A 311 -0.26 -32.67 -13.75
CA ARG A 311 0.40 -31.44 -14.22
C ARG A 311 0.90 -30.57 -13.08
N ILE A 312 0.14 -30.47 -11.99
CA ILE A 312 0.54 -29.74 -10.77
C ILE A 312 1.79 -30.39 -10.18
N GLU A 313 1.81 -31.71 -10.04
CA GLU A 313 2.97 -32.42 -9.48
C GLU A 313 4.20 -32.33 -10.39
N GLN A 314 4.01 -32.39 -11.71
CA GLN A 314 5.07 -32.14 -12.69
C GLN A 314 5.68 -30.74 -12.51
N ALA A 315 4.85 -29.70 -12.40
CA ALA A 315 5.30 -28.33 -12.20
C ALA A 315 6.04 -28.12 -10.87
N ASN A 316 5.54 -28.70 -9.77
CA ASN A 316 6.25 -28.67 -8.49
C ASN A 316 7.62 -29.35 -8.59
N THR A 317 7.68 -30.53 -9.22
CA THR A 317 8.94 -31.28 -9.43
C THR A 317 9.94 -30.48 -10.28
N LEU A 318 9.46 -29.81 -11.34
CA LEU A 318 10.28 -28.92 -12.16
C LEU A 318 10.82 -27.74 -11.34
N CYS A 319 9.99 -27.11 -10.52
CA CYS A 319 10.40 -25.99 -9.69
C CYS A 319 11.49 -26.38 -8.70
N ASP A 320 11.33 -27.51 -8.01
CA ASP A 320 12.36 -28.04 -7.10
C ASP A 320 13.67 -28.35 -7.83
N ARG A 321 13.57 -29.02 -8.98
CA ARG A 321 14.73 -29.45 -9.77
C ARG A 321 15.49 -28.25 -10.36
N LEU A 322 14.79 -27.20 -10.76
CA LEU A 322 15.34 -26.03 -11.43
C LEU A 322 15.60 -24.84 -10.49
N GLY A 323 15.28 -24.95 -9.20
CA GLY A 323 15.51 -23.89 -8.21
C GLY A 323 14.57 -22.67 -8.35
N ILE A 324 13.38 -22.86 -8.91
CA ILE A 324 12.42 -21.77 -9.16
C ILE A 324 11.83 -21.27 -7.82
N PRO A 325 11.76 -19.95 -7.57
CA PRO A 325 11.27 -19.36 -6.32
C PRO A 325 9.76 -19.46 -6.17
N LEU A 326 9.24 -20.62 -5.81
CA LEU A 326 7.85 -20.69 -5.38
C LEU A 326 7.67 -20.14 -3.97
N VAL A 327 6.60 -19.36 -3.76
CA VAL A 327 6.21 -18.91 -2.42
C VAL A 327 5.89 -20.12 -1.55
N ILE A 328 5.11 -21.06 -2.08
CA ILE A 328 4.75 -22.36 -1.50
C ILE A 328 4.83 -23.44 -2.60
N ARG A 329 5.09 -24.70 -2.22
CA ARG A 329 4.79 -25.85 -3.08
C ARG A 329 3.26 -26.00 -3.17
N ASN A 330 2.71 -25.92 -4.37
CA ASN A 330 1.26 -25.75 -4.53
C ASN A 330 0.55 -27.09 -4.70
N GLU A 331 -0.51 -27.30 -3.92
CA GLU A 331 -1.50 -28.33 -4.24
C GLU A 331 -2.57 -27.77 -5.19
N ALA A 332 -2.82 -26.46 -5.12
CA ALA A 332 -3.72 -25.76 -6.03
C ALA A 332 -3.07 -25.59 -7.43
N PRO A 333 -3.87 -25.45 -8.50
CA PRO A 333 -3.38 -25.17 -9.86
C PRO A 333 -2.85 -23.74 -10.07
N ILE A 334 -2.42 -23.06 -9.00
CA ILE A 334 -2.00 -21.67 -8.98
C ILE A 334 -0.59 -21.62 -8.41
N PHE A 335 0.37 -21.16 -9.20
CA PHE A 335 1.77 -21.08 -8.84
C PHE A 335 2.22 -19.62 -8.82
N PHE A 336 2.85 -19.21 -7.72
CA PHE A 336 3.42 -17.87 -7.61
C PHE A 336 4.94 -17.93 -7.61
N VAL A 337 5.55 -17.47 -8.70
CA VAL A 337 7.01 -17.34 -8.84
C VAL A 337 7.42 -15.97 -8.29
N ALA A 338 8.07 -15.97 -7.13
CA ALA A 338 8.52 -14.76 -6.44
C ALA A 338 9.71 -14.11 -7.15
N LEU A 339 9.57 -12.81 -7.44
CA LEU A 339 10.61 -12.00 -8.10
C LEU A 339 10.94 -10.71 -7.33
N GLY A 340 10.10 -10.31 -6.38
CA GLY A 340 10.34 -9.16 -5.52
C GLY A 340 9.96 -7.84 -6.19
N ARG A 341 10.93 -7.14 -6.78
CA ARG A 341 10.69 -5.83 -7.41
C ARG A 341 9.81 -5.97 -8.66
N VAL A 342 8.86 -5.06 -8.85
CA VAL A 342 7.94 -5.07 -10.00
C VAL A 342 8.68 -5.02 -11.35
N GLU A 343 9.83 -4.35 -11.41
CA GLU A 343 10.65 -4.30 -12.62
C GLU A 343 11.16 -5.69 -13.05
N ALA A 344 11.55 -6.54 -12.09
CA ALA A 344 11.94 -7.92 -12.38
C ALA A 344 10.76 -8.73 -12.92
N VAL A 345 9.55 -8.47 -12.40
CA VAL A 345 8.31 -9.11 -12.86
C VAL A 345 8.03 -8.76 -14.32
N TYR A 346 8.12 -7.48 -14.69
CA TYR A 346 7.88 -7.03 -16.06
C TYR A 346 8.93 -7.56 -17.05
N GLN A 347 10.21 -7.53 -16.67
CA GLN A 347 11.27 -8.07 -17.53
C GLN A 347 11.17 -9.58 -17.71
N MET A 348 10.82 -10.32 -16.65
CA MET A 348 10.56 -11.76 -16.77
C MET A 348 9.38 -12.03 -17.71
N ALA A 349 8.25 -11.32 -17.53
CA ALA A 349 7.08 -11.50 -18.38
C ALA A 349 7.36 -11.13 -19.86
N GLU A 350 8.15 -10.09 -20.12
CA GLU A 350 8.61 -9.72 -21.46
C GLU A 350 9.42 -10.84 -22.11
N ARG A 351 10.41 -11.39 -21.40
CA ARG A 351 11.24 -12.49 -21.91
C ARG A 351 10.44 -13.77 -22.17
N LEU A 352 9.51 -14.10 -21.28
CA LEU A 352 8.61 -15.25 -21.48
C LEU A 352 7.67 -15.04 -22.67
N ARG A 353 7.21 -13.81 -22.91
CA ARG A 353 6.43 -13.47 -24.10
C ARG A 353 7.26 -13.65 -25.37
N ASP A 354 8.52 -13.23 -25.37
CA ASP A 354 9.44 -13.44 -26.49
C ASP A 354 9.70 -14.93 -26.76
N ASP A 355 9.67 -15.76 -25.72
CA ASP A 355 9.71 -17.23 -25.81
C ASP A 355 8.37 -17.88 -26.20
N GLY A 356 7.31 -17.09 -26.38
CA GLY A 356 5.99 -17.55 -26.81
C GLY A 356 5.02 -17.91 -25.69
N PHE A 357 5.25 -17.49 -24.46
CA PHE A 357 4.39 -17.74 -23.30
C PHE A 357 3.66 -16.49 -22.81
N HIS A 358 2.44 -16.67 -22.31
CA HIS A 358 1.70 -15.64 -21.58
C HIS A 358 1.48 -16.06 -20.13
N VAL A 359 1.90 -15.20 -19.20
CA VAL A 359 1.75 -15.37 -17.75
C VAL A 359 1.15 -14.10 -17.13
N ASN A 360 0.46 -14.22 -16.00
CA ASN A 360 -0.06 -13.04 -15.31
C ASN A 360 1.02 -12.40 -14.42
N VAL A 361 1.19 -11.08 -14.52
CA VAL A 361 2.03 -10.31 -13.60
C VAL A 361 1.25 -9.94 -12.33
N SER A 362 1.89 -10.03 -11.17
CA SER A 362 1.32 -9.63 -9.88
C SER A 362 2.18 -8.56 -9.21
N GLY A 363 1.55 -7.45 -8.83
CA GLY A 363 2.18 -6.29 -8.21
C GLY A 363 1.17 -5.45 -7.43
N PHE A 364 1.60 -4.30 -6.89
CA PHE A 364 0.74 -3.41 -6.11
C PHE A 364 -0.49 -2.95 -6.91
N PRO A 365 -1.72 -2.95 -6.33
CA PRO A 365 -2.05 -3.20 -4.92
C PRO A 365 -2.40 -4.66 -4.59
N ALA A 366 -2.35 -5.59 -5.55
CA ALA A 366 -2.71 -6.99 -5.31
C ALA A 366 -1.73 -7.70 -4.35
N VAL A 367 -0.46 -7.36 -4.45
CA VAL A 367 0.61 -7.74 -3.50
C VAL A 367 1.43 -6.49 -3.15
N PRO A 368 2.12 -6.43 -2.00
CA PRO A 368 3.02 -5.32 -1.68
C PRO A 368 4.04 -5.06 -2.80
N SER A 369 4.49 -3.80 -2.97
CA SER A 369 5.36 -3.41 -4.08
C SER A 369 6.74 -4.09 -4.08
N SER A 370 7.18 -4.59 -2.93
CA SER A 370 8.40 -5.39 -2.77
C SER A 370 8.18 -6.90 -2.90
N ARG A 371 6.94 -7.36 -3.15
CA ARG A 371 6.56 -8.78 -3.23
C ARG A 371 5.87 -9.14 -4.55
N GLY A 372 6.33 -8.53 -5.63
CA GLY A 372 5.88 -8.85 -6.98
C GLY A 372 6.32 -10.24 -7.45
N GLY A 373 5.57 -10.81 -8.40
CA GLY A 373 5.88 -12.10 -8.98
C GLY A 373 5.01 -12.46 -10.17
N LEU A 374 5.26 -13.63 -10.75
CA LEU A 374 4.41 -14.21 -11.79
C LEU A 374 3.38 -15.13 -11.16
N ARG A 375 2.12 -14.96 -11.55
CA ARG A 375 1.03 -15.86 -11.20
C ARG A 375 0.75 -16.76 -12.41
N VAL A 376 1.22 -18.00 -12.31
CA VAL A 376 1.11 -19.05 -13.32
C VAL A 376 -0.04 -19.97 -12.94
N ALA A 377 -1.02 -20.13 -13.83
CA ALA A 377 -2.14 -21.04 -13.66
C ALA A 377 -2.00 -22.23 -14.60
N ILE A 378 -2.06 -23.43 -14.04
CA ILE A 378 -1.97 -24.70 -14.78
C ILE A 378 -3.38 -25.24 -15.00
N ASN A 379 -3.65 -25.76 -16.18
CA ASN A 379 -4.93 -26.39 -16.50
C ASN A 379 -4.76 -27.81 -17.04
N ALA A 380 -5.85 -28.56 -17.08
CA ALA A 380 -5.88 -29.95 -17.52
C ALA A 380 -5.61 -30.13 -19.02
N ASN A 381 -5.77 -29.07 -19.82
CA ASN A 381 -5.53 -29.13 -21.26
C ASN A 381 -4.04 -28.97 -21.59
N HIS A 382 -3.24 -28.33 -20.73
CA HIS A 382 -1.79 -28.20 -20.92
C HIS A 382 -1.13 -29.56 -21.12
N GLU A 383 -0.30 -29.66 -22.15
CA GLU A 383 0.50 -30.84 -22.42
C GLU A 383 1.74 -30.89 -21.51
N GLU A 384 2.28 -32.08 -21.25
CA GLU A 384 3.46 -32.23 -20.38
C GLU A 384 4.66 -31.43 -20.90
N ARG A 385 4.89 -31.47 -22.22
CA ARG A 385 5.95 -30.69 -22.88
C ARG A 385 5.76 -29.18 -22.75
N GLU A 386 4.52 -28.71 -22.64
CA GLU A 386 4.18 -27.29 -22.53
C GLU A 386 4.50 -26.79 -21.12
N VAL A 387 4.15 -27.58 -20.09
CA VAL A 387 4.53 -27.33 -18.69
C VAL A 387 6.06 -27.34 -18.55
N ASP A 388 6.73 -28.38 -19.08
CA ASP A 388 8.19 -28.46 -19.08
C ASP A 388 8.85 -27.24 -19.71
N ALA A 389 8.35 -26.80 -20.88
CA ALA A 389 8.91 -25.67 -21.62
C ALA A 389 8.77 -24.35 -20.86
N LEU A 390 7.59 -24.06 -20.27
CA LEU A 390 7.40 -22.84 -19.50
C LEU A 390 8.35 -22.77 -18.29
N PHE A 391 8.37 -23.81 -17.46
CA PHE A 391 9.19 -23.78 -16.24
C PHE A 391 10.69 -23.79 -16.56
N SER A 392 11.10 -24.44 -17.66
CA SER A 392 12.47 -24.34 -18.17
C SER A 392 12.82 -22.92 -18.62
N ALA A 393 11.90 -22.23 -19.31
CA ALA A 393 12.09 -20.82 -19.71
C ALA A 393 12.18 -19.89 -18.50
N ILE A 394 11.30 -20.07 -17.50
CA ILE A 394 11.35 -19.32 -16.23
C ILE A 394 12.72 -19.50 -15.57
N ALA A 395 13.20 -20.74 -15.46
CA ALA A 395 14.50 -21.02 -14.86
C ALA A 395 15.67 -20.39 -15.66
N GLY A 396 15.61 -20.43 -16.99
CA GLY A 396 16.63 -19.87 -17.87
C GLY A 396 16.76 -18.35 -17.77
N HIS A 397 15.66 -17.64 -17.55
CA HIS A 397 15.65 -16.17 -17.43
C HIS A 397 15.80 -15.65 -16.01
N LEU A 398 15.69 -16.51 -14.99
CA LEU A 398 15.64 -16.10 -13.58
C LEU A 398 16.88 -15.30 -13.15
N GLU A 399 18.07 -15.89 -13.23
CA GLU A 399 19.30 -15.21 -12.82
C GLU A 399 19.59 -13.97 -13.69
N PRO A 400 19.51 -14.03 -15.04
CA PRO A 400 19.71 -12.84 -15.88
C PRO A 400 18.77 -11.67 -15.54
N VAL A 401 17.50 -11.95 -15.22
CA VAL A 401 16.53 -10.91 -14.83
C VAL A 401 16.89 -10.34 -13.46
N LEU A 402 17.15 -11.19 -12.46
CA LEU A 402 17.51 -10.75 -11.11
C LEU A 402 18.80 -9.91 -11.11
N GLU A 403 19.83 -10.34 -11.85
CA GLU A 403 21.08 -9.59 -12.02
C GLU A 403 20.84 -8.22 -12.66
N SER A 404 19.99 -8.15 -13.70
CA SER A 404 19.73 -6.88 -14.42
C SER A 404 19.04 -5.81 -13.57
N VAL A 405 18.30 -6.22 -12.54
CA VAL A 405 17.62 -5.30 -11.61
C VAL A 405 18.38 -5.10 -10.29
N GLY A 406 19.57 -5.71 -10.16
CA GLY A 406 20.40 -5.63 -8.96
C GLY A 406 19.73 -6.27 -7.74
N VAL A 407 19.04 -7.40 -7.92
CA VAL A 407 18.40 -8.15 -6.83
C VAL A 407 19.01 -9.53 -6.77
N THR A 408 19.37 -9.98 -5.58
CA THR A 408 19.87 -11.34 -5.37
C THR A 408 18.74 -12.29 -5.00
N ARG A 409 18.95 -13.59 -5.22
CA ARG A 409 17.97 -14.59 -4.81
C ARG A 409 17.68 -14.58 -3.31
N ALA A 410 18.71 -14.40 -2.47
CA ALA A 410 18.55 -14.32 -1.03
C ALA A 410 17.64 -13.14 -0.61
N GLU A 411 17.72 -12.00 -1.29
CA GLU A 411 16.85 -10.85 -1.02
C GLU A 411 15.39 -11.11 -1.42
N VAL A 412 15.14 -11.83 -2.51
CA VAL A 412 13.79 -12.27 -2.87
C VAL A 412 13.26 -13.21 -1.80
N ASP A 413 14.04 -14.23 -1.41
CA ASP A 413 13.60 -15.18 -0.39
C ASP A 413 13.30 -14.49 0.95
N GLU A 414 14.11 -13.48 1.34
CA GLU A 414 13.89 -12.62 2.51
C GLU A 414 12.60 -11.81 2.42
N GLN A 415 12.32 -11.16 1.28
CA GLN A 415 11.12 -10.34 1.08
C GLN A 415 9.82 -11.13 1.27
N PHE A 416 9.85 -12.41 0.91
CA PHE A 416 8.70 -13.32 1.05
C PHE A 416 8.68 -14.09 2.38
N GLN A 417 9.60 -13.81 3.31
CA GLN A 417 9.51 -14.36 4.66
C GLN A 417 8.27 -13.82 5.40
N GLY A 418 7.52 -14.73 6.03
CA GLY A 418 6.33 -14.37 6.81
C GLY A 418 5.09 -14.03 5.97
N VAL A 419 5.12 -14.24 4.65
CA VAL A 419 3.93 -14.16 3.79
C VAL A 419 2.97 -15.31 4.06
N LEU A 420 3.50 -16.49 4.41
CA LEU A 420 2.74 -17.69 4.71
C LEU A 420 2.64 -17.95 6.21
N PRO A 421 1.62 -18.71 6.66
CA PRO A 421 1.53 -19.15 8.05
C PRO A 421 2.73 -20.00 8.48
N PRO A 422 3.13 -19.98 9.78
CA PRO A 422 4.31 -20.69 10.27
C PRO A 422 4.36 -22.19 9.96
N PHE A 423 3.20 -22.87 9.94
CA PHE A 423 3.13 -24.30 9.67
C PHE A 423 3.47 -24.64 8.20
N MET A 424 3.09 -23.79 7.24
CA MET A 424 3.47 -23.95 5.84
C MET A 424 4.95 -23.62 5.58
N ARG A 425 5.54 -22.77 6.43
CA ARG A 425 6.98 -22.48 6.39
C ARG A 425 7.83 -23.71 6.74
N PHE A 426 7.37 -24.56 7.66
CA PHE A 426 8.09 -25.77 8.04
C PHE A 426 8.19 -26.74 6.86
N ALA A 427 7.12 -26.92 6.09
CA ALA A 427 7.13 -27.71 4.85
C ALA A 427 8.15 -27.16 3.83
N LYS A 428 8.23 -25.83 3.67
CA LYS A 428 9.20 -25.17 2.78
C LYS A 428 10.65 -25.37 3.23
N ASN A 429 10.94 -25.23 4.52
CA ASN A 429 12.30 -25.29 5.07
C ASN A 429 12.89 -26.71 5.12
N VAL A 430 12.05 -27.74 5.27
CA VAL A 430 12.50 -29.15 5.25
C VAL A 430 12.95 -29.57 3.85
N MET A 431 12.31 -29.05 2.80
CA MET A 431 12.63 -29.40 1.41
C MET A 431 13.74 -28.52 0.80
N SER A 432 13.88 -27.25 1.24
CA SER A 432 14.97 -26.37 0.77
C SER A 432 16.35 -26.75 1.32
N GLY A 433 16.43 -27.61 2.34
CA GLY A 433 17.68 -28.09 2.95
C GLY A 433 18.57 -28.98 2.06
N MET A 434 18.13 -29.34 0.84
CA MET A 434 18.87 -30.20 -0.09
C MET A 434 19.70 -29.46 -1.16
N TYR A 435 19.65 -28.12 -1.21
CA TYR A 435 20.46 -27.33 -2.14
C TYR A 435 21.48 -26.46 -1.40
N ARG A 436 22.77 -26.85 -1.52
CA ARG A 436 23.89 -25.94 -1.21
C ARG A 436 24.08 -25.02 -2.40
N VAL A 437 23.75 -23.74 -2.22
CA VAL A 437 24.16 -22.66 -3.12
C VAL A 437 25.69 -22.59 -3.12
N PRO A 438 26.39 -22.76 -4.25
CA PRO A 438 27.80 -22.42 -4.34
C PRO A 438 27.92 -20.89 -4.23
N GLU A 439 28.67 -20.39 -3.24
CA GLU A 439 29.10 -18.99 -3.24
C GLU A 439 29.92 -18.73 -4.50
N ARG A 440 29.29 -18.09 -5.51
CA ARG A 440 29.98 -17.62 -6.69
C ARG A 440 30.27 -16.14 -6.51
N LYS A 441 31.56 -15.81 -6.51
CA LYS A 441 32.06 -14.43 -6.53
C LYS A 441 31.42 -13.70 -7.71
N THR A 442 30.66 -12.66 -7.40
CA THR A 442 30.09 -11.72 -8.35
C THR A 442 31.18 -11.16 -9.26
N ALA A 443 30.92 -11.17 -10.57
CA ALA A 443 31.79 -10.55 -11.55
C ALA A 443 31.81 -9.03 -11.30
N ALA A 444 33.01 -8.49 -11.15
CA ALA A 444 33.25 -7.07 -10.95
C ALA A 444 32.84 -6.28 -12.21
N HIS A 445 31.64 -5.70 -12.20
CA HIS A 445 31.26 -4.64 -13.13
C HIS A 445 31.24 -3.30 -12.38
N ASP A 446 32.25 -2.49 -12.69
CA ASP A 446 32.35 -1.03 -12.51
C ASP A 446 31.87 -0.47 -11.15
N THR A 447 32.54 -0.88 -10.07
CA THR A 447 32.05 -0.72 -8.70
C THR A 447 32.50 0.59 -8.05
N GLY A 448 31.84 1.70 -8.38
CA GLY A 448 31.88 2.88 -7.50
C GLY A 448 31.46 2.50 -6.05
N SER A 449 32.00 3.14 -5.02
CA SER A 449 31.80 2.78 -3.61
C SER A 449 30.53 3.39 -2.99
N VAL A 450 29.99 2.74 -1.95
CA VAL A 450 28.96 3.29 -1.06
C VAL A 450 29.56 3.38 0.33
N GLU A 451 29.75 4.58 0.84
CA GLU A 451 30.24 4.85 2.19
C GLU A 451 29.07 5.19 3.10
N THR A 452 29.04 4.57 4.28
CA THR A 452 27.99 4.76 5.27
C THR A 452 28.59 5.17 6.62
N PHE A 453 27.98 6.16 7.26
CA PHE A 453 28.43 6.70 8.54
C PHE A 453 27.25 6.73 9.52
N ASP A 454 27.47 6.41 10.79
CA ASP A 454 26.44 6.39 11.84
C ASP A 454 26.29 7.76 12.53
N SER A 455 27.23 8.67 12.31
CA SER A 455 27.20 10.05 12.82
C SER A 455 27.86 11.00 11.83
N ILE A 456 27.36 12.23 11.79
CA ILE A 456 27.92 13.32 11.00
C ILE A 456 29.36 13.65 11.40
N ASP A 457 29.77 13.34 12.62
CA ASP A 457 31.13 13.56 13.11
C ASP A 457 32.17 12.65 12.44
N GLN A 458 31.73 11.63 11.70
CA GLN A 458 32.59 10.75 10.92
C GLN A 458 32.84 11.28 9.49
N ILE A 459 32.18 12.38 9.10
CA ILE A 459 32.33 13.01 7.78
C ILE A 459 32.94 14.40 7.97
N THR A 460 33.87 14.80 7.10
CA THR A 460 34.39 16.17 7.14
C THR A 460 33.27 17.17 6.79
N PRO A 461 33.06 18.24 7.59
CA PRO A 461 32.05 19.24 7.32
C PRO A 461 32.15 19.83 5.92
N GLU A 462 33.38 20.04 5.42
CA GLU A 462 33.63 20.60 4.09
C GLU A 462 33.08 19.70 2.98
N LEU A 463 33.25 18.38 3.11
CA LEU A 463 32.70 17.42 2.15
C LEU A 463 31.18 17.41 2.23
N TRP A 464 30.61 17.21 3.42
CA TRP A 464 29.16 17.10 3.60
C TRP A 464 28.43 18.36 3.14
N ASP A 465 28.91 19.53 3.56
CA ASP A 465 28.27 20.80 3.27
C ASP A 465 28.37 21.16 1.78
N SER A 466 29.45 20.74 1.09
CA SER A 466 29.58 20.91 -0.36
C SER A 466 28.57 20.09 -1.17
N LEU A 467 28.11 18.96 -0.63
CA LEU A 467 27.18 18.06 -1.31
C LEU A 467 25.73 18.42 -0.98
N VAL A 468 25.39 18.49 0.30
CA VAL A 468 23.98 18.64 0.76
C VAL A 468 23.74 19.84 1.66
N GLY A 469 24.79 20.47 2.21
CA GLY A 469 24.65 21.62 3.10
C GLY A 469 24.00 22.84 2.44
N GLY A 470 24.04 22.90 1.10
CA GLY A 470 23.35 23.90 0.29
C GLY A 470 21.88 23.60 -0.04
N LEU A 471 21.47 22.33 0.05
CA LEU A 471 20.20 21.84 -0.53
C LEU A 471 19.00 22.00 0.41
N SER A 472 19.23 21.85 1.72
CA SER A 472 18.20 21.85 2.76
C SER A 472 18.76 22.36 4.10
N TYR A 473 18.13 22.00 5.21
CA TYR A 473 18.45 22.36 6.59
C TYR A 473 19.42 21.35 7.25
N ILE A 474 20.15 20.58 6.47
CA ILE A 474 20.88 19.38 6.91
C ILE A 474 22.41 19.56 6.82
N ASP A 475 22.91 20.77 7.05
CA ASP A 475 24.36 20.98 7.14
C ASP A 475 24.98 20.26 8.35
N ALA A 476 26.30 20.10 8.34
CA ALA A 476 26.99 19.26 9.32
C ALA A 476 26.76 19.74 10.76
N ARG A 477 26.67 21.07 10.96
CA ARG A 477 26.40 21.68 12.27
C ARG A 477 24.97 21.43 12.75
N THR A 478 23.99 21.54 11.86
CA THR A 478 22.57 21.26 12.19
C THR A 478 22.38 19.79 12.48
N MET A 479 22.91 18.90 11.64
CA MET A 479 22.80 17.46 11.86
C MET A 479 23.43 17.04 13.19
N ARG A 480 24.58 17.63 13.56
CA ARG A 480 25.20 17.39 14.87
C ARG A 480 24.32 17.87 16.04
N ALA A 481 23.58 18.97 15.87
CA ALA A 481 22.63 19.44 16.87
C ALA A 481 21.41 18.50 16.98
N VAL A 482 20.90 18.01 15.86
CA VAL A 482 19.80 17.05 15.80
C VAL A 482 20.20 15.72 16.44
N GLU A 483 21.37 15.17 16.13
CA GLU A 483 21.90 13.92 16.72
C GLU A 483 21.98 13.98 18.25
N ARG A 484 22.44 15.11 18.80
CA ARG A 484 22.54 15.28 20.25
C ARG A 484 21.19 15.28 20.94
N VAL A 485 20.17 15.85 20.31
CA VAL A 485 18.82 15.97 20.87
C VAL A 485 18.05 14.66 20.72
N PHE A 486 18.15 14.04 19.55
CA PHE A 486 17.46 12.81 19.21
C PHE A 486 18.44 11.64 19.18
N HIS A 487 18.73 11.08 20.35
CA HIS A 487 19.65 9.94 20.48
C HIS A 487 18.92 8.68 20.96
N GLN A 488 19.47 7.50 20.69
CA GLN A 488 18.88 6.22 21.06
C GLN A 488 18.60 6.04 22.56
N GLY A 489 19.33 6.77 23.41
CA GLY A 489 19.17 6.76 24.87
C GLY A 489 18.12 7.71 25.42
N ASN A 490 17.31 8.38 24.58
CA ASN A 490 16.29 9.32 25.04
C ASN A 490 15.16 8.58 25.77
N ASP A 491 14.60 9.17 26.84
CA ASP A 491 13.53 8.56 27.62
C ASP A 491 12.24 8.36 26.81
N ARG A 492 11.96 9.28 25.86
CA ARG A 492 10.75 9.26 25.03
C ARG A 492 10.95 8.43 23.77
N PRO A 493 10.14 7.38 23.52
CA PRO A 493 10.25 6.53 22.32
C PRO A 493 10.29 7.30 21.00
N GLU A 494 9.47 8.35 20.85
CA GLU A 494 9.39 9.18 19.64
C GLU A 494 10.65 10.03 19.38
N HIS A 495 11.53 10.18 20.38
CA HIS A 495 12.77 10.94 20.27
C HIS A 495 14.02 10.05 20.16
N ARG A 496 13.86 8.72 20.14
CA ARG A 496 14.97 7.75 19.97
C ARG A 496 15.32 7.56 18.49
N TRP A 497 15.99 8.54 17.90
CA TRP A 497 16.38 8.47 16.49
C TRP A 497 17.77 7.83 16.32
N SER A 498 18.00 7.18 15.19
CA SER A 498 19.34 6.81 14.71
C SER A 498 19.56 7.38 13.33
N PHE A 499 20.81 7.64 12.98
CA PHE A 499 21.18 8.34 11.76
C PHE A 499 22.13 7.47 10.94
N ARG A 500 21.98 7.57 9.62
CA ARG A 500 22.82 6.91 8.64
C ARG A 500 23.09 7.92 7.53
N TYR A 501 24.33 8.35 7.39
CA TYR A 501 24.77 9.23 6.32
C TYR A 501 25.37 8.39 5.21
N VAL A 502 24.94 8.63 3.98
CA VAL A 502 25.40 7.85 2.82
C VAL A 502 26.09 8.77 1.84
N VAL A 503 27.28 8.38 1.38
CA VAL A 503 27.99 9.01 0.26
C VAL A 503 28.32 7.94 -0.78
N VAL A 504 27.74 8.07 -1.95
CA VAL A 504 27.98 7.20 -3.11
C VAL A 504 29.06 7.85 -3.98
N ARG A 505 30.06 7.10 -4.41
CA ARG A 505 31.12 7.56 -5.32
C ARG A 505 31.16 6.74 -6.60
N ASP A 506 31.70 7.33 -7.65
CA ASP A 506 32.06 6.62 -8.87
C ASP A 506 33.41 5.88 -8.72
N ALA A 507 33.84 5.19 -9.77
CA ALA A 507 35.12 4.47 -9.78
C ALA A 507 36.36 5.38 -9.64
N SER A 508 36.23 6.68 -9.92
CA SER A 508 37.30 7.68 -9.73
C SER A 508 37.35 8.25 -8.30
N GLY A 509 36.38 7.89 -7.45
CA GLY A 509 36.26 8.41 -6.09
C GLY A 509 35.51 9.74 -5.98
N ALA A 510 34.92 10.25 -7.06
CA ALA A 510 34.15 11.48 -7.01
C ALA A 510 32.70 11.21 -6.55
N PRO A 511 32.06 12.10 -5.75
CA PRO A 511 30.69 11.90 -5.24
C PRO A 511 29.61 11.87 -6.35
N LEU A 512 28.82 10.80 -6.40
CA LEU A 512 27.67 10.62 -7.28
C LEU A 512 26.35 10.99 -6.61
N ALA A 513 26.19 10.61 -5.34
CA ALA A 513 25.00 10.90 -4.56
C ALA A 513 25.34 10.99 -3.08
N ALA A 514 24.56 11.75 -2.31
CA ALA A 514 24.67 11.76 -0.85
C ALA A 514 23.33 12.14 -0.21
N ALA A 515 22.98 11.48 0.90
CA ALA A 515 21.82 11.87 1.71
C ALA A 515 21.95 11.32 3.14
N PRO A 516 21.34 12.00 4.13
CA PRO A 516 21.13 11.43 5.44
C PRO A 516 19.84 10.60 5.45
N PHE A 517 19.83 9.52 6.22
CA PHE A 517 18.66 8.74 6.58
C PHE A 517 18.51 8.75 8.10
N THR A 518 17.29 8.89 8.56
CA THR A 518 16.94 8.86 9.98
C THR A 518 15.95 7.74 10.22
N THR A 519 16.27 6.86 11.16
CA THR A 519 15.34 5.85 11.66
C THR A 519 14.63 6.41 12.88
N CYS A 520 13.31 6.51 12.81
CA CYS A 520 12.50 7.09 13.88
C CYS A 520 11.12 6.41 13.98
N LEU A 521 10.44 6.64 15.11
CA LEU A 521 9.01 6.33 15.21
C LEU A 521 8.22 7.40 14.45
N MET A 522 7.44 6.98 13.46
CA MET A 522 6.65 7.85 12.59
C MET A 522 5.17 7.54 12.77
N LYS A 523 4.31 8.57 12.77
CA LYS A 523 2.86 8.37 12.75
C LYS A 523 2.43 7.93 11.34
N ASP A 524 1.65 6.88 11.22
CA ASP A 524 1.28 6.33 9.89
C ASP A 524 0.42 7.30 9.08
N ASP A 525 -0.22 8.27 9.75
CA ASP A 525 -1.02 9.34 9.16
C ASP A 525 -0.23 10.64 8.91
N THR A 526 1.10 10.63 8.99
CA THR A 526 1.96 11.83 8.83
C THR A 526 1.61 12.65 7.58
N PHE A 527 1.30 11.97 6.46
CA PHE A 527 0.99 12.61 5.17
C PHE A 527 -0.51 12.53 4.79
N MET A 528 -1.39 12.23 5.74
CA MET A 528 -2.83 12.15 5.49
C MET A 528 -3.52 13.51 5.62
N SER A 529 -4.80 13.55 5.27
CA SER A 529 -5.60 14.78 5.43
C SER A 529 -5.69 15.17 6.90
N ALA A 530 -5.76 16.49 7.17
CA ALA A 530 -5.79 16.99 8.54
C ALA A 530 -6.99 16.44 9.31
N GLU A 531 -8.12 16.17 8.65
CA GLU A 531 -9.32 15.59 9.26
C GLU A 531 -9.08 14.19 9.81
N VAL A 532 -8.36 13.34 9.06
CA VAL A 532 -7.99 11.99 9.51
C VAL A 532 -7.08 12.09 10.73
N SER A 533 -6.08 12.97 10.67
CA SER A 533 -5.15 13.17 11.77
C SER A 533 -5.83 13.74 13.02
N VAL A 534 -6.78 14.67 12.91
CA VAL A 534 -7.58 15.16 14.05
C VAL A 534 -8.28 14.01 14.76
N ALA A 535 -8.94 13.12 14.01
CA ALA A 535 -9.65 11.99 14.59
C ALA A 535 -8.70 10.99 15.27
N LEU A 536 -7.54 10.74 14.68
CA LEU A 536 -6.53 9.86 15.25
C LEU A 536 -5.88 10.44 16.51
N GLU A 537 -5.61 11.75 16.56
CA GLU A 537 -5.08 12.38 17.78
C GLU A 537 -6.06 12.26 18.95
N ALA A 538 -7.37 12.29 18.70
CA ALA A 538 -8.37 12.07 19.74
C ALA A 538 -8.34 10.64 20.32
N GLU A 539 -8.02 9.63 19.50
CA GLU A 539 -7.82 8.25 19.97
C GLU A 539 -6.45 8.06 20.63
N ARG A 540 -5.40 8.70 20.09
CA ARG A 540 -4.03 8.67 20.68
C ARG A 540 -3.97 9.29 22.07
N ALA A 541 -4.89 10.19 22.41
CA ALA A 541 -5.05 10.69 23.77
C ALA A 541 -5.35 9.57 24.79
N LYS A 542 -5.94 8.46 24.35
CA LYS A 542 -6.24 7.27 25.19
C LYS A 542 -5.22 6.15 24.99
N THR A 543 -4.76 5.96 23.77
CA THR A 543 -3.77 4.93 23.41
C THR A 543 -2.58 5.60 22.73
N PRO A 544 -1.59 6.05 23.51
CA PRO A 544 -0.37 6.63 22.97
C PRO A 544 0.27 5.66 21.97
N TYR A 545 0.73 6.20 20.84
CA TYR A 545 1.36 5.44 19.73
C TYR A 545 0.42 4.58 18.86
N LEU A 546 -0.90 4.75 18.96
CA LEU A 546 -1.82 4.16 17.98
C LEU A 546 -1.45 4.57 16.54
N PHE A 547 -1.40 3.61 15.60
CA PHE A 547 -0.98 3.83 14.20
C PHE A 547 0.36 4.56 14.10
N THR A 548 1.40 3.93 14.65
CA THR A 548 2.78 4.41 14.52
C THR A 548 3.66 3.23 14.12
N SER A 549 4.60 3.50 13.23
CA SER A 549 5.53 2.52 12.69
C SER A 549 6.95 3.03 12.82
N ARG A 550 7.90 2.12 13.05
CA ARG A 550 9.32 2.44 12.90
C ARG A 550 9.60 2.60 11.41
N ALA A 551 10.08 3.76 10.99
CA ALA A 551 10.35 4.10 9.59
C ALA A 551 11.80 4.60 9.43
N VAL A 552 12.39 4.31 8.28
CA VAL A 552 13.59 5.00 7.79
C VAL A 552 13.16 6.11 6.86
N VAL A 553 13.61 7.33 7.12
CA VAL A 553 13.21 8.53 6.37
C VAL A 553 14.46 9.22 5.83
N MET A 554 14.50 9.52 4.54
CA MET A 554 15.55 10.37 3.97
C MET A 554 15.38 11.81 4.48
N GLY A 555 16.46 12.41 4.97
CA GLY A 555 16.39 13.62 5.78
C GLY A 555 16.08 13.29 7.24
N THR A 556 15.31 14.18 7.89
CA THR A 556 14.81 13.99 9.24
C THR A 556 13.32 14.39 9.28
N LEU A 557 12.56 13.95 10.29
CA LEU A 557 11.23 14.55 10.55
C LEU A 557 11.32 16.00 11.05
N ALA A 558 12.54 16.45 11.33
CA ALA A 558 12.90 17.80 11.72
C ALA A 558 13.50 18.63 10.55
N SER A 559 13.22 18.25 9.30
CA SER A 559 13.70 18.99 8.11
C SER A 559 12.65 19.03 7.00
N GLU A 560 12.89 19.89 6.00
CA GLU A 560 12.08 20.08 4.78
C GLU A 560 13.02 20.36 3.58
N GLY A 561 12.58 20.07 2.36
CA GLY A 561 13.30 20.41 1.14
C GLY A 561 14.28 19.32 0.69
N GLU A 562 15.11 19.62 -0.32
CA GLU A 562 15.93 18.60 -0.99
C GLU A 562 16.97 17.99 -0.04
N HIS A 563 16.76 16.73 0.33
CA HIS A 563 17.64 15.99 1.25
C HIS A 563 18.71 15.15 0.55
N MET A 564 18.73 15.13 -0.79
CA MET A 564 19.68 14.33 -1.55
C MET A 564 20.46 15.17 -2.55
N PHE A 565 21.76 14.97 -2.57
CA PHE A 565 22.62 15.35 -3.67
C PHE A 565 22.58 14.25 -4.73
N LEU A 566 22.39 14.62 -5.99
CA LEU A 566 22.59 13.76 -7.14
C LEU A 566 23.45 14.51 -8.17
N ARG A 567 24.53 13.89 -8.63
CA ARG A 567 25.35 14.48 -9.69
C ARG A 567 24.50 14.62 -10.97
N PRO A 568 24.46 15.81 -11.60
CA PRO A 568 23.76 16.00 -12.87
C PRO A 568 24.35 15.14 -14.01
N GLY A 569 23.53 14.84 -15.02
CA GLY A 569 23.94 14.12 -16.23
C GLY A 569 23.66 12.62 -16.19
N ALA A 570 24.37 11.83 -17.02
CA ALA A 570 24.07 10.41 -17.26
C ALA A 570 24.18 9.52 -16.01
N ASP A 571 24.98 9.92 -15.02
CA ASP A 571 25.17 9.15 -13.78
C ASP A 571 24.11 9.42 -12.70
N ARG A 572 23.19 10.36 -12.93
CA ARG A 572 22.17 10.78 -11.95
C ARG A 572 21.33 9.61 -11.44
N ARG A 573 20.82 8.80 -12.38
CA ARG A 573 20.04 7.57 -12.08
C ARG A 573 20.87 6.54 -11.32
N LYS A 574 22.14 6.35 -11.69
CA LYS A 574 23.07 5.41 -11.03
C LYS A 574 23.30 5.80 -9.57
N GLY A 575 23.50 7.10 -9.30
CA GLY A 575 23.63 7.63 -7.95
C GLY A 575 22.36 7.41 -7.11
N LEU A 576 21.19 7.71 -7.67
CA LEU A 576 19.90 7.53 -6.99
C LEU A 576 19.65 6.07 -6.61
N VAL A 577 19.86 5.13 -7.52
CA VAL A 577 19.65 3.69 -7.26
C VAL A 577 20.53 3.21 -6.10
N LYS A 578 21.82 3.55 -6.10
CA LYS A 578 22.73 3.18 -5.00
C LYS A 578 22.35 3.82 -3.67
N LEU A 579 21.87 5.07 -3.69
CA LEU A 579 21.39 5.76 -2.49
C LEU A 579 20.14 5.07 -1.91
N VAL A 580 19.21 4.65 -2.78
CA VAL A 580 18.02 3.89 -2.41
C VAL A 580 18.38 2.52 -1.83
N GLU A 581 19.32 1.81 -2.45
CA GLU A 581 19.82 0.52 -1.95
C GLU A 581 20.40 0.64 -0.53
N ALA A 582 21.19 1.69 -0.27
CA ALA A 582 21.69 1.98 1.07
C ALA A 582 20.56 2.27 2.08
N GLY A 583 19.53 3.02 1.68
CA GLY A 583 18.34 3.26 2.50
C GLY A 583 17.56 1.98 2.81
N VAL A 584 17.42 1.07 1.84
CA VAL A 584 16.78 -0.25 2.03
C VAL A 584 17.60 -1.13 2.96
N ALA A 585 18.93 -1.11 2.84
CA ALA A 585 19.83 -1.82 3.74
C ALA A 585 19.68 -1.33 5.20
N GLU A 586 19.60 -0.01 5.41
CA GLU A 586 19.33 0.58 6.73
C GLU A 586 17.94 0.20 7.26
N MET A 587 16.91 0.24 6.41
CA MET A 587 15.54 -0.19 6.76
C MET A 587 15.53 -1.62 7.31
N LYS A 588 16.20 -2.55 6.61
CA LYS A 588 16.35 -3.93 7.06
C LYS A 588 17.16 -4.05 8.35
N ALA A 589 18.32 -3.39 8.44
CA ALA A 589 19.19 -3.44 9.61
C ALA A 589 18.49 -2.97 10.90
N GLN A 590 17.55 -2.03 10.78
CA GLN A 590 16.79 -1.48 11.90
C GLN A 590 15.47 -2.23 12.18
N GLY A 591 15.15 -3.29 11.43
CA GLY A 591 13.88 -4.00 11.53
C GLY A 591 12.67 -3.10 11.26
N SER A 592 12.84 -2.09 10.40
CA SER A 592 11.76 -1.22 9.94
C SER A 592 11.05 -1.87 8.75
N SER A 593 9.74 -1.64 8.63
CA SER A 593 8.94 -2.12 7.49
C SER A 593 8.72 -1.05 6.43
N THR A 594 9.23 0.17 6.63
CA THR A 594 8.88 1.35 5.83
C THR A 594 10.09 2.23 5.56
N LEU A 595 10.33 2.54 4.29
CA LEU A 595 11.31 3.54 3.84
C LEU A 595 10.59 4.69 3.13
N VAL A 596 10.91 5.92 3.52
CA VAL A 596 10.30 7.15 3.01
C VAL A 596 11.38 8.05 2.41
N ILE A 597 11.28 8.32 1.12
CA ILE A 597 12.09 9.32 0.42
C ILE A 597 11.20 10.53 0.18
N ARG A 598 11.44 11.62 0.92
CA ARG A 598 10.52 12.78 0.97
C ARG A 598 11.13 14.06 0.41
N ASP A 599 10.25 15.03 0.16
CA ASP A 599 10.58 16.35 -0.40
C ASP A 599 11.23 16.27 -1.78
N VAL A 600 10.81 15.27 -2.57
CA VAL A 600 11.23 15.12 -3.97
C VAL A 600 10.37 16.05 -4.83
N SER A 601 11.00 16.85 -5.68
CA SER A 601 10.32 17.70 -6.66
C SER A 601 9.59 16.86 -7.71
N ASP A 602 8.73 17.50 -8.51
CA ASP A 602 8.01 16.85 -9.62
C ASP A 602 8.95 16.56 -10.80
N ASP A 603 9.91 15.65 -10.58
CA ASP A 603 10.89 15.20 -11.56
C ASP A 603 10.49 13.79 -12.08
N PRO A 604 10.04 13.68 -13.34
CA PRO A 604 9.61 12.41 -13.93
C PRO A 604 10.69 11.33 -13.94
N GLU A 605 11.97 11.71 -14.08
CA GLU A 605 13.10 10.76 -14.12
C GLU A 605 13.31 10.14 -12.74
N ILE A 606 13.31 10.96 -11.69
CA ILE A 606 13.42 10.49 -10.30
C ILE A 606 12.18 9.66 -9.93
N ALA A 607 10.99 10.14 -10.28
CA ALA A 607 9.74 9.45 -10.00
C ALA A 607 9.72 8.04 -10.62
N GLN A 608 10.07 7.95 -11.91
CA GLN A 608 10.16 6.66 -12.61
C GLN A 608 11.20 5.73 -11.99
N ALA A 609 12.38 6.25 -11.63
CA ALA A 609 13.43 5.46 -11.00
C ALA A 609 12.98 4.92 -9.63
N LEU A 610 12.34 5.74 -8.80
CA LEU A 610 11.83 5.32 -7.49
C LEU A 610 10.67 4.33 -7.62
N THR A 611 9.72 4.54 -8.53
CA THR A 611 8.64 3.58 -8.78
C THR A 611 9.18 2.23 -9.26
N GLY A 612 10.21 2.22 -10.13
CA GLY A 612 10.90 0.98 -10.53
C GLY A 612 11.59 0.26 -9.35
N GLN A 613 11.98 0.99 -8.31
CA GLN A 613 12.51 0.45 -7.06
C GLN A 613 11.43 0.01 -6.05
N GLY A 614 10.16 0.01 -6.46
CA GLY A 614 9.02 -0.42 -5.65
C GLY A 614 8.46 0.67 -4.72
N PHE A 615 8.77 1.94 -4.95
CA PHE A 615 8.19 3.03 -4.18
C PHE A 615 6.85 3.50 -4.76
N VAL A 616 5.96 3.89 -3.85
CA VAL A 616 4.67 4.48 -4.15
C VAL A 616 4.72 5.98 -3.84
N PRO A 617 4.43 6.87 -4.80
CA PRO A 617 4.42 8.30 -4.55
C PRO A 617 3.17 8.74 -3.77
N VAL A 618 3.38 9.70 -2.88
CA VAL A 618 2.41 10.32 -1.99
C VAL A 618 2.62 11.83 -2.07
N PRO A 619 1.64 12.61 -2.57
CA PRO A 619 1.74 14.06 -2.58
C PRO A 619 1.92 14.64 -1.17
N LEU A 620 2.85 15.57 -1.01
CA LEU A 620 3.05 16.30 0.24
C LEU A 620 2.32 17.64 0.23
N VAL A 621 2.36 18.33 1.38
CA VAL A 621 1.89 19.71 1.46
C VAL A 621 2.81 20.60 0.64
N GLU A 622 2.22 21.49 -0.15
CA GLU A 622 2.97 22.44 -0.95
C GLU A 622 3.94 23.27 -0.10
N SER A 623 5.18 23.39 -0.59
CA SER A 623 6.17 24.32 -0.08
C SER A 623 6.06 25.65 -0.84
N TYR A 624 6.30 26.76 -0.16
CA TYR A 624 6.12 28.10 -0.72
C TYR A 624 7.44 28.85 -0.80
N MET A 625 7.70 29.49 -1.93
CA MET A 625 8.94 30.24 -2.17
C MET A 625 8.65 31.62 -2.77
N VAL A 626 9.47 32.60 -2.44
CA VAL A 626 9.42 33.97 -2.97
C VAL A 626 10.75 34.25 -3.68
N GLU A 627 10.68 34.60 -4.96
CA GLU A 627 11.79 35.22 -5.69
C GLU A 627 11.87 36.70 -5.29
N LEU A 628 13.04 37.13 -4.82
CA LEU A 628 13.29 38.44 -4.22
C LEU A 628 14.20 39.31 -5.11
N ASP A 629 13.60 40.31 -5.77
CA ASP A 629 14.32 41.48 -6.31
C ASP A 629 14.25 42.63 -5.30
N TRP A 630 15.01 42.50 -4.21
CA TRP A 630 14.95 43.44 -3.09
C TRP A 630 15.73 44.73 -3.38
N ARG A 631 14.99 45.84 -3.52
CA ARG A 631 15.55 47.21 -3.65
C ARG A 631 15.11 48.14 -2.52
N GLY A 632 14.58 47.56 -1.45
CA GLY A 632 13.95 48.25 -0.33
C GLY A 632 12.48 47.85 -0.13
N GLU A 633 11.94 48.17 1.05
CA GLU A 633 10.58 47.76 1.46
C GLU A 633 9.50 48.27 0.50
N GLU A 634 9.57 49.54 0.11
CA GLU A 634 8.60 50.15 -0.81
C GLU A 634 8.60 49.49 -2.18
N SER A 635 9.78 49.14 -2.70
CA SER A 635 9.92 48.44 -3.98
C SER A 635 9.33 47.04 -3.94
N PHE A 636 9.53 46.31 -2.84
CA PHE A 636 8.92 44.99 -2.65
C PHE A 636 7.40 45.09 -2.57
N ILE A 637 6.86 46.03 -1.78
CA ILE A 637 5.41 46.22 -1.67
C ILE A 637 4.81 46.62 -3.03
N ALA A 638 5.54 47.42 -3.82
CA ALA A 638 5.16 47.81 -5.16
C ALA A 638 5.24 46.66 -6.20
N SER A 639 5.99 45.59 -5.95
CA SER A 639 6.00 44.41 -6.83
C SER A 639 4.82 43.46 -6.58
N LEU A 640 4.19 43.53 -5.41
CA LEU A 640 3.04 42.68 -5.07
C LEU A 640 1.80 42.99 -5.95
N PRO A 641 0.98 41.98 -6.29
CA PRO A 641 -0.29 42.17 -6.99
C PRO A 641 -1.21 43.16 -6.26
N THR A 642 -1.99 43.96 -7.00
CA THR A 642 -2.80 45.07 -6.46
C THR A 642 -3.72 44.66 -5.30
N ALA A 643 -4.34 43.47 -5.39
CA ALA A 643 -5.21 42.94 -4.35
C ALA A 643 -4.45 42.57 -3.06
N SER A 644 -3.23 42.04 -3.18
CA SER A 644 -2.35 41.71 -2.06
C SER A 644 -1.75 42.97 -1.45
N ARG A 645 -1.34 43.95 -2.27
CA ARG A 645 -0.70 45.20 -1.85
C ARG A 645 -1.54 46.00 -0.86
N ARG A 646 -2.82 46.23 -1.15
CA ARG A 646 -3.72 47.00 -0.25
C ARG A 646 -3.85 46.36 1.13
N LYS A 647 -3.99 45.03 1.18
CA LYS A 647 -4.08 44.28 2.45
C LYS A 647 -2.73 44.25 3.18
N HIS A 648 -1.63 44.10 2.44
CA HIS A 648 -0.29 44.09 3.00
C HIS A 648 0.05 45.43 3.67
N VAL A 649 -0.21 46.55 3.00
CA VAL A 649 0.04 47.89 3.57
C VAL A 649 -0.77 48.10 4.85
N ARG A 650 -2.10 47.94 4.77
CA ARG A 650 -3.01 48.27 5.88
C ARG A 650 -2.89 47.36 7.11
N ALA A 651 -2.66 46.06 6.90
CA ALA A 651 -2.71 45.06 7.98
C ALA A 651 -1.34 44.56 8.46
N ILE A 652 -0.25 44.89 7.74
CA ILE A 652 1.08 44.32 8.00
C ILE A 652 2.11 45.45 8.11
N HIS A 653 2.33 46.19 7.02
CA HIS A 653 3.38 47.24 6.98
C HIS A 653 3.10 48.36 7.99
N GLU A 654 1.90 48.95 7.98
CA GLU A 654 1.48 50.02 8.90
C GLU A 654 1.36 49.58 10.37
N ARG A 655 1.32 48.27 10.62
CA ARG A 655 1.21 47.69 11.97
C ARG A 655 2.56 47.18 12.51
N SER A 656 3.62 47.30 11.71
CA SER A 656 4.92 46.76 12.08
C SER A 656 5.54 47.39 13.33
N TRP A 657 5.19 48.65 13.62
CA TRP A 657 5.62 49.38 14.82
C TRP A 657 5.11 48.80 16.15
N LEU A 658 4.10 47.93 16.11
CA LEU A 658 3.56 47.26 17.30
C LEU A 658 4.48 46.16 17.84
N PHE A 659 5.51 45.78 17.08
CA PHE A 659 6.38 44.66 17.39
C PHE A 659 7.85 45.11 17.47
N ASP A 660 8.51 44.71 18.55
CA ASP A 660 9.95 44.73 18.66
C ASP A 660 10.49 43.40 18.09
N VAL A 661 11.52 43.46 17.25
CA VAL A 661 12.08 42.31 16.53
C VAL A 661 13.53 42.12 16.93
N GLU A 662 13.84 40.96 17.48
CA GLU A 662 15.19 40.55 17.84
C GLU A 662 15.66 39.44 16.90
N ILE A 663 16.97 39.43 16.60
CA ILE A 663 17.60 38.35 15.82
C ILE A 663 18.52 37.61 16.77
N TRP A 664 18.18 36.36 17.05
CA TRP A 664 18.95 35.50 17.93
C TRP A 664 19.83 34.57 17.11
N ASP A 665 21.07 34.41 17.54
CA ASP A 665 22.05 33.51 16.92
C ASP A 665 22.84 32.76 18.00
N SER A 666 23.89 32.04 17.60
CA SER A 666 24.75 31.28 18.52
C SER A 666 25.31 32.08 19.70
N LYS A 667 25.48 33.40 19.54
CA LYS A 667 26.04 34.31 20.54
C LYS A 667 24.98 34.84 21.50
N THR A 668 23.70 34.77 21.15
CA THR A 668 22.61 35.24 22.02
C THR A 668 22.52 34.37 23.27
N ASP A 669 22.49 34.98 24.45
CA ASP A 669 22.15 34.27 25.68
C ASP A 669 20.64 34.12 25.78
N VAL A 670 20.17 32.88 25.97
CA VAL A 670 18.75 32.56 25.85
C VAL A 670 18.24 32.05 27.20
N SER A 671 17.28 32.77 27.77
CA SER A 671 16.65 32.40 29.03
C SER A 671 15.79 31.14 28.89
N ASP A 672 15.72 30.34 29.95
CA ASP A 672 14.87 29.13 29.99
C ASP A 672 13.37 29.47 29.96
N ASP A 673 12.99 30.67 30.42
CA ASP A 673 11.62 31.16 30.35
C ASP A 673 11.22 31.50 28.92
N ASP A 674 12.08 32.20 28.16
CA ASP A 674 11.83 32.48 26.75
C ASP A 674 11.77 31.19 25.93
N LEU A 675 12.67 30.23 26.15
CA LEU A 675 12.63 28.95 25.43
C LEU A 675 11.34 28.18 25.68
N ARG A 676 10.89 28.11 26.95
CA ARG A 676 9.62 27.47 27.29
C ARG A 676 8.44 28.19 26.64
N ARG A 677 8.44 29.53 26.64
CA ARG A 677 7.39 30.31 25.98
C ARG A 677 7.40 30.09 24.46
N MET A 678 8.56 30.14 23.81
CA MET A 678 8.72 29.86 22.38
C MET A 678 8.25 28.45 22.03
N HIS A 679 8.60 27.45 22.84
CA HIS A 679 8.13 26.08 22.64
C HIS A 679 6.60 25.98 22.77
N ALA A 680 6.00 26.64 23.76
CA ALA A 680 4.54 26.71 23.88
C ALA A 680 3.88 27.35 22.63
N LEU A 681 4.48 28.39 22.07
CA LEU A 681 4.02 29.01 20.81
C LEU A 681 4.14 28.05 19.61
N TYR A 682 5.18 27.21 19.55
CA TYR A 682 5.31 26.16 18.54
C TYR A 682 4.21 25.09 18.70
N LEU A 683 3.94 24.67 19.94
CA LEU A 683 2.88 23.70 20.23
C LEU A 683 1.49 24.21 19.80
N ASN A 684 1.25 25.52 19.80
CA ASN A 684 0.02 26.09 19.25
C ASN A 684 -0.12 25.82 17.73
N ILE A 685 0.98 25.89 16.98
CA ILE A 685 0.99 25.55 15.55
C ILE A 685 0.83 24.04 15.37
N ALA A 686 1.61 23.23 16.11
CA ALA A 686 1.57 21.78 16.01
C ALA A 686 0.17 21.19 16.28
N LYS A 687 -0.58 21.78 17.23
CA LYS A 687 -1.96 21.38 17.53
C LYS A 687 -2.97 21.80 16.46
N LYS A 688 -2.75 22.92 15.78
CA LYS A 688 -3.69 23.47 14.78
C LYS A 688 -3.45 22.95 13.37
N ASN A 689 -2.21 22.60 13.04
CA ASN A 689 -1.82 22.18 11.68
C ASN A 689 -1.44 20.71 11.65
N LEU A 690 -2.45 19.83 11.59
CA LEU A 690 -2.28 18.37 11.50
C LEU A 690 -2.16 17.86 10.06
N ARG A 691 -1.91 18.74 9.07
CA ARG A 691 -1.68 18.30 7.69
C ARG A 691 -0.34 17.59 7.51
N ILE A 692 0.62 17.88 8.40
CA ILE A 692 1.86 17.11 8.57
C ILE A 692 1.89 16.65 10.02
N ASN A 693 1.30 15.49 10.29
CA ASN A 693 1.12 15.02 11.65
C ASN A 693 2.37 14.26 12.14
N ILE A 694 3.34 14.99 12.69
CA ILE A 694 4.52 14.42 13.36
C ILE A 694 4.38 14.48 14.88
N PHE A 695 5.27 13.78 15.60
CA PHE A 695 5.39 13.98 17.04
C PHE A 695 5.93 15.39 17.34
N PRO A 696 5.43 16.07 18.39
CA PRO A 696 5.94 17.37 18.79
C PRO A 696 7.45 17.33 19.05
N LEU A 697 8.16 18.30 18.46
CA LEU A 697 9.60 18.42 18.63
C LEU A 697 9.92 18.91 20.06
N PRO A 698 11.02 18.43 20.68
CA PRO A 698 11.43 18.81 22.02
C PRO A 698 11.97 20.25 22.07
N VAL A 699 11.86 20.92 23.22
CA VAL A 699 12.35 22.30 23.41
C VAL A 699 13.88 22.38 23.25
N GLU A 700 14.56 21.29 23.57
CA GLU A 700 16.00 21.10 23.44
C GLU A 700 16.47 21.28 21.99
N LEU A 701 15.63 20.95 21.00
CA LEU A 701 15.94 21.18 19.59
C LEU A 701 16.10 22.66 19.29
N LEU A 702 15.18 23.50 19.79
CA LEU A 702 15.23 24.95 19.58
C LEU A 702 16.53 25.53 20.17
N ARG A 703 16.91 25.11 21.38
CA ARG A 703 18.16 25.54 22.02
C ARG A 703 19.37 25.08 21.21
N ALA A 704 19.41 23.81 20.81
CA ALA A 704 20.52 23.22 20.07
C ALA A 704 20.70 23.90 18.69
N GLN A 705 19.60 24.23 18.01
CA GLN A 705 19.62 24.94 16.74
C GLN A 705 20.18 26.36 16.87
N ILE A 706 19.69 27.16 17.82
CA ILE A 706 20.22 28.50 18.09
C ILE A 706 21.73 28.44 18.33
N LYS A 707 22.18 27.47 19.14
CA LYS A 707 23.59 27.32 19.52
C LYS A 707 24.48 26.68 18.46
N SER A 708 23.91 26.09 17.41
CA SER A 708 24.69 25.43 16.34
C SER A 708 25.52 26.40 15.49
N GLY A 709 25.09 27.67 15.42
CA GLY A 709 25.67 28.66 14.53
C GLY A 709 25.28 28.53 13.05
N SER A 710 24.39 27.60 12.68
CA SER A 710 23.79 27.56 11.34
C SER A 710 22.49 28.33 11.22
N TRP A 711 21.88 28.71 12.35
CA TRP A 711 20.53 29.25 12.40
C TRP A 711 20.51 30.66 12.98
N GLU A 712 19.59 31.47 12.46
CA GLU A 712 19.11 32.67 13.12
C GLU A 712 17.63 32.49 13.50
N VAL A 713 17.22 33.04 14.63
CA VAL A 713 15.83 32.99 15.07
C VAL A 713 15.33 34.41 15.24
N LEU A 714 14.34 34.77 14.42
CA LEU A 714 13.66 36.05 14.54
C LEU A 714 12.63 35.91 15.66
N VAL A 715 12.74 36.74 16.70
CA VAL A 715 11.83 36.75 17.85
C VAL A 715 11.05 38.06 17.84
N LEU A 716 9.72 37.96 17.85
CA LEU A 716 8.81 39.09 17.89
C LEU A 716 8.23 39.21 19.30
N ARG A 717 8.37 40.39 19.88
CA ARG A 717 7.69 40.81 21.11
C ARG A 717 6.72 41.92 20.79
N ARG A 718 5.59 41.96 21.49
CA ARG A 718 4.71 43.12 21.40
C ARG A 718 5.35 44.26 22.17
N LYS A 719 5.27 45.47 21.62
CA LYS A 719 5.87 46.65 22.23
C LYS A 719 5.35 46.85 23.66
N GLY A 720 6.27 46.91 24.62
CA GLY A 720 5.95 47.01 26.05
C GLY A 720 5.69 45.69 26.77
N GLU A 721 5.75 44.55 26.08
CA GLU A 721 5.66 43.21 26.67
C GLU A 721 7.03 42.51 26.65
N SER A 722 7.36 41.81 27.73
CA SER A 722 8.63 41.08 27.84
C SER A 722 8.59 39.69 27.22
N ALA A 723 7.42 39.09 26.97
CA ALA A 723 7.30 37.72 26.47
C ALA A 723 7.23 37.64 24.93
N PRO A 724 7.78 36.59 24.28
CA PRO A 724 7.63 36.40 22.85
C PRO A 724 6.15 36.17 22.49
N VAL A 725 5.74 36.73 21.36
CA VAL A 725 4.41 36.52 20.75
C VAL A 725 4.49 35.76 19.41
N ALA A 726 5.63 35.80 18.74
CA ALA A 726 5.92 34.95 17.59
C ALA A 726 7.44 34.76 17.43
N TRP A 727 7.85 33.69 16.76
CA TRP A 727 9.24 33.49 16.37
C TRP A 727 9.37 32.61 15.12
N GLY A 728 10.47 32.76 14.39
CA GLY A 728 10.77 31.95 13.20
C GLY A 728 12.26 31.60 13.09
N ALA A 729 12.58 30.31 12.99
CA ALA A 729 13.94 29.83 12.79
C ALA A 729 14.28 29.75 11.30
N CYS A 730 15.30 30.49 10.91
CA CYS A 730 15.74 30.65 9.53
C CYS A 730 17.22 30.30 9.37
N ARG A 731 17.60 29.92 8.16
CA ARG A 731 18.98 29.66 7.76
C ARG A 731 19.30 30.44 6.49
N HIS A 732 20.47 31.07 6.47
CA HIS A 732 21.00 31.77 5.30
C HIS A 732 22.03 30.88 4.61
N VAL A 733 21.83 30.59 3.32
CA VAL A 733 22.64 29.67 2.52
C VAL A 733 22.89 30.25 1.14
N GLY A 734 24.08 30.80 0.90
CA GLY A 734 24.40 31.42 -0.39
C GLY A 734 23.44 32.56 -0.73
N GLU A 735 22.62 32.40 -1.76
CA GLU A 735 21.61 33.39 -2.17
C GLU A 735 20.22 33.11 -1.57
N ASP A 736 20.08 32.10 -0.70
CA ASP A 736 18.81 31.63 -0.17
C ASP A 736 18.63 31.95 1.31
N HIS A 737 17.44 32.40 1.68
CA HIS A 737 16.95 32.44 3.06
C HIS A 737 15.88 31.38 3.24
N ARG A 738 16.00 30.53 4.27
CA ARG A 738 15.15 29.34 4.42
C ARG A 738 14.52 29.29 5.79
N TRP A 739 13.20 29.34 5.85
CA TRP A 739 12.42 29.28 7.09
C TRP A 739 11.80 27.89 7.29
N LEU A 740 12.09 27.28 8.44
CA LEU A 740 11.58 25.94 8.78
C LEU A 740 10.56 25.95 9.92
N TYR A 741 10.97 26.46 11.09
CA TYR A 741 10.15 26.39 12.31
C TYR A 741 9.62 27.74 12.72
N SER A 742 8.45 27.72 13.35
CA SER A 742 7.92 28.90 14.01
C SER A 742 7.06 28.54 15.21
N GLY A 743 6.81 29.55 16.04
CA GLY A 743 5.76 29.55 17.03
C GLY A 743 4.98 30.86 16.95
N VAL A 744 3.67 30.79 17.17
CA VAL A 744 2.79 31.96 17.09
C VAL A 744 1.76 31.92 18.21
N ASP A 745 1.49 33.09 18.79
CA ASP A 745 0.36 33.29 19.68
C ASP A 745 -0.91 33.55 18.86
N TYR A 746 -1.86 32.61 18.91
CA TYR A 746 -3.15 32.75 18.24
C TYR A 746 -4.27 33.22 19.16
N GLU A 747 -4.05 33.25 20.48
CA GLU A 747 -5.10 33.46 21.48
C GLU A 747 -5.02 34.87 22.08
N GLY A 748 -3.81 35.40 22.29
CA GLY A 748 -3.62 36.69 22.96
C GLY A 748 -3.94 37.92 22.10
N PHE A 749 -3.62 37.89 20.79
CA PHE A 749 -3.67 39.10 19.93
C PHE A 749 -3.66 38.81 18.42
N ASN A 750 -4.54 37.94 17.93
CA ASN A 750 -4.65 37.61 16.50
C ASN A 750 -6.04 37.99 15.95
N THR A 751 -6.14 39.20 15.38
CA THR A 751 -7.35 39.75 14.75
C THR A 751 -7.19 39.85 13.23
N GLU A 752 -8.26 40.23 12.52
CA GLU A 752 -8.16 40.48 11.08
C GLU A 752 -7.20 41.63 10.75
N GLU A 753 -7.11 42.62 11.65
CA GLU A 753 -6.29 43.82 11.50
C GLU A 753 -4.85 43.66 12.00
N VAL A 754 -4.60 42.76 12.96
CA VAL A 754 -3.26 42.52 13.51
C VAL A 754 -3.04 41.02 13.72
N SER A 755 -2.01 40.48 13.07
CA SER A 755 -1.68 39.05 13.15
C SER A 755 -0.18 38.85 13.37
N PRO A 756 0.25 38.24 14.49
CA PRO A 756 1.65 37.96 14.74
C PRO A 756 2.29 37.05 13.67
N TYR A 757 1.50 36.14 13.07
CA TYR A 757 1.98 35.30 11.98
C TYR A 757 2.29 36.09 10.70
N ARG A 758 1.38 36.98 10.28
CA ARG A 758 1.61 37.85 9.12
C ARG A 758 2.82 38.75 9.34
N GLN A 759 2.94 39.27 10.56
CA GLN A 759 4.08 40.09 10.93
C GLN A 759 5.38 39.28 10.90
N LEU A 760 5.38 38.02 11.36
CA LEU A 760 6.55 37.16 11.28
C LEU A 760 6.98 36.93 9.82
N ILE A 761 6.05 36.60 8.91
CA ILE A 761 6.36 36.45 7.48
C ILE A 761 7.01 37.74 6.95
N TRP A 762 6.46 38.90 7.29
CA TRP A 762 7.02 40.19 6.88
C TRP A 762 8.45 40.42 7.37
N GLN A 763 8.73 40.11 8.65
CA GLN A 763 10.08 40.27 9.19
C GLN A 763 11.08 39.29 8.56
N VAL A 764 10.65 38.07 8.22
CA VAL A 764 11.48 37.11 7.48
C VAL A 764 11.79 37.63 6.07
N VAL A 765 10.79 38.19 5.35
CA VAL A 765 11.00 38.82 4.03
C VAL A 765 11.99 39.98 4.12
N ARG A 766 11.82 40.88 5.10
CA ARG A 766 12.75 42.01 5.31
C ARG A 766 14.15 41.52 5.60
N ARG A 767 14.29 40.48 6.44
CA ARG A 767 15.58 39.91 6.81
C ARG A 767 16.28 39.29 5.59
N ALA A 768 15.57 38.52 4.78
CA ALA A 768 16.10 37.96 3.54
C ALA A 768 16.59 39.07 2.58
N GLY A 769 15.81 40.13 2.41
CA GLY A 769 16.19 41.29 1.60
C GLY A 769 17.42 42.04 2.12
N GLN A 770 17.52 42.22 3.44
CA GLN A 770 18.69 42.84 4.09
C GLN A 770 19.96 41.99 3.96
N LEU A 771 19.82 40.67 3.92
CA LEU A 771 20.92 39.74 3.70
C LEU A 771 21.33 39.63 2.23
N GLY A 772 20.59 40.27 1.31
CA GLY A 772 20.84 40.21 -0.13
C GLY A 772 20.45 38.88 -0.77
N CYS A 773 19.57 38.12 -0.14
CA CYS A 773 19.08 36.84 -0.67
C CYS A 773 18.18 37.09 -1.89
N LYS A 774 18.31 36.22 -2.91
CA LYS A 774 17.46 36.21 -4.10
C LYS A 774 16.25 35.30 -3.96
N ARG A 775 16.32 34.28 -3.09
CA ARG A 775 15.23 33.32 -2.89
C ARG A 775 14.91 33.18 -1.41
N LEU A 776 13.63 33.21 -1.08
CA LEU A 776 13.13 33.00 0.27
C LEU A 776 12.17 31.80 0.30
N HIS A 777 12.59 30.73 0.98
CA HIS A 777 11.75 29.56 1.23
C HIS A 777 10.94 29.79 2.50
N LEU A 778 9.62 29.88 2.37
CA LEU A 778 8.67 30.10 3.47
C LEU A 778 8.11 28.80 4.07
N GLY A 779 8.59 27.65 3.62
CA GLY A 779 8.22 26.31 4.11
C GLY A 779 6.82 25.84 3.70
N MET A 780 6.39 24.70 4.23
CA MET A 780 5.10 24.06 3.92
C MET A 780 3.86 24.76 4.51
N GLY A 781 2.71 24.63 3.82
CA GLY A 781 1.38 24.98 4.34
C GLY A 781 1.05 26.47 4.43
N THR A 782 -0.19 26.81 4.83
CA THR A 782 -0.72 28.20 4.97
C THR A 782 -0.60 29.09 3.72
N GLY A 783 -0.77 28.51 2.53
CA GLY A 783 -0.59 29.20 1.24
C GLY A 783 -1.33 30.53 1.09
N ARG A 784 -2.54 30.65 1.64
CA ARG A 784 -3.35 31.88 1.56
C ARG A 784 -2.69 33.10 2.21
N GLU A 785 -1.87 32.91 3.24
CA GLU A 785 -1.13 34.02 3.86
C GLU A 785 0.19 34.26 3.15
N LYS A 786 0.92 33.21 2.76
CA LYS A 786 2.21 33.31 2.05
C LYS A 786 2.10 33.93 0.65
N THR A 787 1.06 33.59 -0.11
CA THR A 787 0.77 34.19 -1.43
C THR A 787 0.56 35.71 -1.38
N ARG A 788 0.20 36.28 -0.22
CA ARG A 788 0.10 37.75 -0.05
C ARG A 788 1.45 38.45 -0.11
N PHE A 789 2.54 37.71 0.09
CA PHE A 789 3.92 38.16 -0.03
C PHE A 789 4.54 37.76 -1.37
N GLY A 790 3.72 37.39 -2.36
CA GLY A 790 4.21 37.01 -3.69
C GLY A 790 4.73 35.57 -3.78
N ALA A 791 4.49 34.74 -2.75
CA ALA A 791 4.98 33.37 -2.76
C ALA A 791 4.23 32.47 -3.77
N THR A 792 4.96 31.63 -4.47
CA THR A 792 4.44 30.58 -5.35
C THR A 792 4.51 29.21 -4.67
N ALA A 793 3.53 28.36 -4.95
CA ALA A 793 3.48 26.99 -4.46
C ALA A 793 4.35 26.08 -5.33
N HIS A 794 5.10 25.20 -4.69
CA HIS A 794 5.92 24.17 -5.32
C HIS A 794 5.46 22.80 -4.80
N PRO A 795 4.95 21.92 -5.67
CA PRO A 795 4.55 20.58 -5.28
C PRO A 795 5.77 19.74 -4.95
N THR A 796 5.66 18.93 -3.91
CA THR A 796 6.67 17.95 -3.50
C THR A 796 5.99 16.62 -3.19
N PHE A 797 6.75 15.54 -3.28
CA PHE A 797 6.28 14.18 -3.10
C PHE A 797 7.13 13.43 -2.07
N ALA A 798 6.48 12.51 -1.37
CA ALA A 798 7.13 11.42 -0.66
C ALA A 798 6.93 10.13 -1.42
N PHE A 799 8.00 9.40 -1.66
CA PHE A 799 8.01 8.06 -2.19
C PHE A 799 8.12 7.11 -1.00
N VAL A 800 7.11 6.26 -0.81
CA VAL A 800 7.00 5.34 0.31
C VAL A 800 7.13 3.91 -0.20
N ARG A 801 8.03 3.14 0.38
CA ARG A 801 8.12 1.70 0.19
C ARG A 801 7.78 1.02 1.50
N ALA A 802 6.84 0.07 1.46
CA ALA A 802 6.45 -0.73 2.62
C ALA A 802 6.50 -2.22 2.28
N ASP A 803 7.11 -3.01 3.16
CA ASP A 803 7.20 -4.47 2.99
C ASP A 803 5.95 -5.22 3.50
N ASP A 804 5.06 -4.52 4.21
CA ASP A 804 3.79 -5.04 4.70
C ASP A 804 2.66 -4.01 4.47
N ALA A 805 1.52 -4.46 3.96
CA ALA A 805 0.34 -3.63 3.72
C ALA A 805 -0.62 -3.58 4.92
N TYR A 806 -0.45 -4.44 5.94
CA TYR A 806 -1.43 -4.61 7.02
C TYR A 806 -1.78 -3.30 7.76
N GLN A 807 -0.78 -2.50 8.15
CA GLN A 807 -1.03 -1.22 8.83
C GLN A 807 -1.73 -0.21 7.91
N ALA A 808 -1.36 -0.19 6.62
CA ALA A 808 -2.00 0.67 5.64
C ALA A 808 -3.48 0.29 5.45
N THR A 809 -3.80 -1.01 5.40
CA THR A 809 -5.17 -1.52 5.32
C THR A 809 -5.99 -1.13 6.56
N GLN A 810 -5.45 -1.35 7.76
CA GLN A 810 -6.12 -0.96 9.03
C GLN A 810 -6.41 0.55 9.09
N LEU A 811 -5.46 1.37 8.65
CA LEU A 811 -5.62 2.81 8.58
C LEU A 811 -6.68 3.21 7.55
N GLN A 812 -6.71 2.58 6.38
CA GLN A 812 -7.73 2.82 5.36
C GLN A 812 -9.14 2.42 5.84
N GLU A 813 -9.27 1.32 6.57
CA GLU A 813 -10.53 0.94 7.23
C GLU A 813 -10.99 1.97 8.25
N TYR A 814 -10.05 2.49 9.05
CA TYR A 814 -10.34 3.54 10.02
C TYR A 814 -10.85 4.81 9.35
N VAL A 815 -10.19 5.26 8.28
CA VAL A 815 -10.62 6.40 7.46
C VAL A 815 -12.02 6.18 6.88
N THR A 816 -12.29 4.98 6.37
CA THR A 816 -13.60 4.62 5.83
C THR A 816 -14.69 4.69 6.90
N ARG A 817 -14.43 4.17 8.11
CA ARG A 817 -15.36 4.26 9.25
C ARG A 817 -15.63 5.70 9.67
N LEU A 818 -14.61 6.56 9.69
CA LEU A 818 -14.79 7.99 9.97
C LEU A 818 -15.70 8.67 8.95
N ALA A 819 -15.48 8.40 7.65
CA ALA A 819 -16.32 8.96 6.59
C ALA A 819 -17.79 8.54 6.74
N ILE A 820 -18.04 7.27 7.07
CA ILE A 820 -19.40 6.76 7.31
C ILE A 820 -20.05 7.42 8.52
N ARG A 821 -19.34 7.55 9.65
CA ARG A 821 -19.87 8.20 10.87
C ARG A 821 -20.24 9.65 10.63
N ARG A 822 -19.44 10.38 9.85
CA ARG A 822 -19.70 11.78 9.51
C ARG A 822 -20.98 11.93 8.68
N ASN A 823 -21.12 11.12 7.63
CA ASN A 823 -22.33 11.17 6.78
C ASN A 823 -23.62 10.87 7.57
N ARG A 824 -23.52 10.09 8.65
CA ARG A 824 -24.65 9.82 9.57
C ARG A 824 -24.91 10.92 10.60
N ALA A 825 -23.93 11.76 10.91
CA ALA A 825 -24.10 12.90 11.81
C ALA A 825 -24.64 14.14 11.07
N ASP A 826 -24.37 14.22 9.75
CA ASP A 826 -24.86 15.27 8.85
C ASP A 826 -26.24 14.95 8.24
N SER A 827 -26.75 13.71 8.41
CA SER A 827 -28.09 13.24 7.99
C SER A 827 -29.04 13.12 9.17
#